data_AF-A0A847G3U5-F1
#
_entry.id   AF-A0A847G3U5-F1
#
_cell.length_a   1.000
_cell.length_b   1.000
_cell.length_c   1.000
_cell.angle_alpha   90.00
_cell.angle_beta   90.00
_cell.angle_gamma   90.00
#
_symmetry.space_group_name_H-M   'P 1'
#
loop_
_entity.id
_entity.type
_entity.pdbx_description
1 polymer ?
#
loop_
_entity_poly.entity_id
_entity_poly.type
_entity_poly.pdbx_seq_one_letter_code
_entity_poly.pdbx_strand_id
1 'polypeptide(L)'
;FAPAALPKATLKLETTAGSDSIKIWTAEDKSGEPLTLPKIYRPAAAPAPEGDDPAPPLPSTLYVEGIAAGDATLELSFVNDDAIFDEITLHVVKIGLLPDFNRDRKIDDEDQTLLITKGPFRFWVNDDEDDGDVADDDSDIPGGNDPNHEDNIVNGRSDLLDFFPVWINVEKIIEKQPPYLTFQFCLRQDDSALKVVYTTLSPGKAGEFLTAPCANCGPNLGQSAHEATTTELGASATFPECFMDELENGNGVVMAEGAATSSSPLVLEIRNGDHIVFARKMPMSLSGVEEMFRWLNLRNCAGGSVNKESSMGVPGNNPDDPEFGKYFIFLHGYSVNEEAARAWNSEVFKRLQQSGSRARYVAVAWYGNESQIWGWIPFAGGKTPDYYSNVEHAFATALPLKNALDNLGNDRVVAAHSLGNVVVSSAIKDHGLSVSTYLMLNAAVAGEAYNGNHDAVNVMRHPDWNGYDSRLWASYWHELFPDTDGRYDLTWKKRFYGVTGINYYSSQEDVLQNGNGSLPDVSVTDPTRAWVNQEMRKGTDLLWIAPGNAEGGWGFDTYYSINDGDTSRIRYPAETTGITNEQLKRNSFFYRFDDSELYTVDGDAFSRQPAIRNRLLADAIPALSHAVGSTDGIGGINLVGFKNGLFEWPKTDGTELWLHSDLKKVAYPLTYNLFDNIIMNGSLK
;
A
#
# COMPACT_ATOMS: atom_id res chain seq x y z
N PHE A 1 -36.18 13.17 -45.45
CA PHE A 1 -37.49 13.85 -45.42
C PHE A 1 -37.87 14.35 -46.81
N ALA A 2 -38.70 13.65 -47.58
CA ALA A 2 -39.21 14.20 -48.85
C ALA A 2 -40.61 13.63 -49.15
N PRO A 3 -41.71 14.39 -48.95
CA PRO A 3 -42.97 13.99 -49.53
C PRO A 3 -42.91 14.26 -51.03
N ALA A 4 -43.03 13.20 -51.82
CA ALA A 4 -43.19 13.29 -53.28
C ALA A 4 -44.45 14.06 -53.73
N ALA A 5 -45.22 14.68 -52.81
CA ALA A 5 -46.55 15.22 -53.04
C ALA A 5 -46.78 16.70 -52.65
N LEU A 6 -45.79 17.45 -52.14
CA LEU A 6 -46.00 18.84 -51.66
C LEU A 6 -45.03 19.89 -52.26
N PRO A 7 -44.99 20.07 -53.59
CA PRO A 7 -44.01 20.95 -54.26
C PRO A 7 -44.17 22.46 -54.00
N LYS A 8 -45.14 22.88 -53.16
CA LYS A 8 -45.46 24.30 -52.89
C LYS A 8 -45.53 24.69 -51.41
N ALA A 9 -45.29 23.76 -50.49
CA ALA A 9 -45.46 24.01 -49.06
C ALA A 9 -44.20 24.67 -48.44
N THR A 10 -44.42 25.65 -47.56
CA THR A 10 -43.35 26.21 -46.71
C THR A 10 -43.35 25.45 -45.39
N LEU A 11 -42.19 24.90 -45.02
CA LEU A 11 -42.04 24.08 -43.81
C LEU A 11 -41.26 24.86 -42.74
N LYS A 12 -41.57 24.59 -41.48
CA LYS A 12 -40.87 25.08 -40.30
C LYS A 12 -40.31 23.87 -39.57
N LEU A 13 -38.99 23.85 -39.36
CA LEU A 13 -38.34 22.93 -38.44
C LEU A 13 -38.10 23.64 -37.11
N GLU A 14 -38.57 23.10 -36.00
CA GLU A 14 -38.33 23.69 -34.68
C GLU A 14 -38.13 22.62 -33.60
N THR A 15 -37.52 23.04 -32.49
CA THR A 15 -37.49 22.24 -31.26
C THR A 15 -38.65 22.65 -30.37
N THR A 16 -39.58 21.76 -30.11
CA THR A 16 -40.73 22.01 -29.23
C THR A 16 -40.42 21.75 -27.76
N ALA A 17 -39.36 20.96 -27.48
CA ALA A 17 -38.78 20.74 -26.16
C ALA A 17 -37.28 20.43 -26.28
N GLY A 18 -36.50 20.74 -25.24
CA GLY A 18 -35.12 20.27 -25.10
C GLY A 18 -34.11 20.84 -26.10
N SER A 19 -34.30 22.09 -26.57
CA SER A 19 -33.39 22.73 -27.53
C SER A 19 -31.92 22.72 -27.09
N ASP A 20 -31.66 22.79 -25.79
CA ASP A 20 -30.31 22.87 -25.24
C ASP A 20 -29.60 21.51 -25.22
N SER A 21 -30.34 20.42 -25.46
CA SER A 21 -29.81 19.05 -25.50
C SER A 21 -29.24 18.69 -26.87
N ILE A 22 -29.59 19.40 -27.94
CA ILE A 22 -29.18 19.04 -29.31
C ILE A 22 -28.71 20.22 -30.16
N LYS A 23 -27.91 19.93 -31.18
CA LYS A 23 -27.64 20.82 -32.32
C LYS A 23 -27.96 20.11 -33.63
N ILE A 24 -28.42 20.88 -34.62
CA ILE A 24 -28.73 20.37 -35.96
C ILE A 24 -27.75 20.95 -36.97
N TRP A 25 -27.28 20.12 -37.88
CA TRP A 25 -26.29 20.45 -38.88
C TRP A 25 -26.79 20.09 -40.28
N THR A 26 -26.30 20.81 -41.29
CA THR A 26 -26.59 20.53 -42.71
C THR A 26 -25.50 19.71 -43.39
N ALA A 27 -24.35 19.55 -42.74
CA ALA A 27 -23.22 18.75 -43.20
C ALA A 27 -22.91 17.61 -42.23
N GLU A 28 -22.47 16.47 -42.76
CA GLU A 28 -22.17 15.25 -42.01
C GLU A 28 -21.01 15.42 -41.02
N ASP A 29 -19.98 16.13 -41.47
CA ASP A 29 -18.78 16.44 -40.69
C ASP A 29 -18.99 17.56 -39.67
N LYS A 30 -20.24 18.05 -39.52
CA LYS A 30 -20.61 19.17 -38.67
C LYS A 30 -19.80 20.45 -38.96
N SER A 31 -19.33 20.62 -40.19
CA SER A 31 -18.68 21.85 -40.61
C SER A 31 -19.67 23.01 -40.71
N GLY A 32 -19.18 24.23 -40.44
CA GLY A 32 -19.99 25.45 -40.46
C GLY A 32 -20.62 25.77 -39.10
N GLU A 33 -21.73 26.50 -39.11
CA GLU A 33 -22.50 26.84 -37.91
C GLU A 33 -23.71 25.91 -37.78
N PRO A 34 -24.09 25.52 -36.55
CA PRO A 34 -25.32 24.77 -36.31
C PRO A 34 -26.53 25.60 -36.74
N LEU A 35 -27.58 24.92 -37.23
CA LEU A 35 -28.83 25.55 -37.62
C LEU A 35 -29.46 26.27 -36.42
N THR A 36 -29.72 27.57 -36.58
CA THR A 36 -30.59 28.30 -35.67
C THR A 36 -32.04 27.88 -35.92
N LEU A 37 -32.68 27.33 -34.89
CA LEU A 37 -34.08 26.95 -34.90
C LEU A 37 -34.95 28.06 -34.23
N PRO A 38 -36.19 28.27 -34.69
CA PRO A 38 -36.86 27.58 -35.79
C PRO A 38 -36.27 27.96 -37.16
N LYS A 39 -36.20 27.00 -38.08
CA LYS A 39 -35.69 27.19 -39.45
C LYS A 39 -36.82 27.01 -40.46
N ILE A 40 -37.01 28.02 -41.33
CA ILE A 40 -37.99 27.98 -42.41
C ILE A 40 -37.34 27.49 -43.70
N TYR A 41 -37.99 26.55 -44.37
CA TYR A 41 -37.61 26.00 -45.66
C TYR A 41 -38.69 26.29 -46.71
N ARG A 42 -38.28 26.81 -47.87
CA ARG A 42 -39.19 27.15 -48.99
C ARG A 42 -38.93 26.23 -50.20
N PRO A 43 -39.95 25.92 -51.01
CA PRO A 43 -39.74 25.16 -52.24
C PRO A 43 -38.78 25.89 -53.19
N ALA A 44 -37.94 25.14 -53.91
CA ALA A 44 -36.92 25.69 -54.82
C ALA A 44 -37.47 26.62 -55.93
N ALA A 45 -38.79 26.67 -56.15
CA ALA A 45 -39.46 27.48 -57.17
C ALA A 45 -40.30 28.66 -56.62
N ALA A 46 -40.29 28.92 -55.31
CA ALA A 46 -41.10 29.99 -54.70
C ALA A 46 -40.31 31.31 -54.58
N PRO A 47 -40.79 32.45 -55.11
CA PRO A 47 -40.17 33.75 -54.86
C PRO A 47 -40.30 34.12 -53.38
N ALA A 48 -39.23 34.65 -52.78
CA ALA A 48 -39.31 35.22 -51.43
C ALA A 48 -40.27 36.43 -51.44
N PRO A 49 -41.17 36.60 -50.43
CA PRO A 49 -41.90 37.84 -50.23
C PRO A 49 -40.94 39.04 -50.18
N GLU A 50 -41.38 40.19 -50.71
CA GLU A 50 -40.57 41.42 -50.77
C GLU A 50 -40.06 41.79 -49.37
N GLY A 51 -38.72 41.73 -49.19
CA GLY A 51 -38.03 42.09 -47.95
C GLY A 51 -37.35 40.93 -47.22
N ASP A 52 -37.60 39.67 -47.59
CA ASP A 52 -36.97 38.49 -46.97
C ASP A 52 -35.83 37.90 -47.83
N ASP A 53 -34.79 37.37 -47.18
CA ASP A 53 -33.77 36.55 -47.84
C ASP A 53 -34.39 35.26 -48.45
N PRO A 54 -33.86 34.75 -49.59
CA PRO A 54 -34.31 33.50 -50.19
C PRO A 54 -34.02 32.31 -49.25
N ALA A 55 -35.05 31.77 -48.61
CA ALA A 55 -34.92 30.58 -47.76
C ALA A 55 -34.58 29.34 -48.61
N PRO A 56 -33.60 28.52 -48.20
CA PRO A 56 -33.17 27.34 -48.95
C PRO A 56 -34.24 26.23 -48.95
N PRO A 57 -34.22 25.31 -49.94
CA PRO A 57 -35.03 24.10 -49.89
C PRO A 57 -34.63 23.22 -48.69
N LEU A 58 -35.57 22.44 -48.17
CA LEU A 58 -35.29 21.47 -47.11
C LEU A 58 -34.22 20.47 -47.60
N PRO A 59 -33.09 20.31 -46.89
CA PRO A 59 -32.09 19.31 -47.22
C PRO A 59 -32.68 17.90 -47.18
N SER A 60 -32.16 16.99 -48.00
CA SER A 60 -32.57 15.58 -47.95
C SER A 60 -32.23 14.91 -46.61
N THR A 61 -31.16 15.39 -45.97
CA THR A 61 -30.58 14.87 -44.74
C THR A 61 -30.21 16.02 -43.81
N LEU A 62 -30.51 15.86 -42.51
CA LEU A 62 -30.04 16.71 -41.43
C LEU A 62 -29.28 15.83 -40.45
N TYR A 63 -28.25 16.37 -39.81
CA TYR A 63 -27.41 15.66 -38.86
C TYR A 63 -27.65 16.22 -37.46
N VAL A 64 -27.86 15.33 -36.49
CA VAL A 64 -28.15 15.69 -35.10
C VAL A 64 -26.93 15.42 -34.26
N GLU A 65 -26.59 16.36 -33.38
CA GLU A 65 -25.57 16.21 -32.36
C GLU A 65 -26.22 16.32 -30.98
N GLY A 66 -25.93 15.35 -30.09
CA GLY A 66 -26.25 15.48 -28.67
C GLY A 66 -25.24 16.37 -27.95
N ILE A 67 -25.73 17.31 -27.17
CA ILE A 67 -24.95 18.33 -26.44
C ILE A 67 -24.98 18.07 -24.94
N ALA A 68 -26.18 17.84 -24.42
CA ALA A 68 -26.42 17.61 -23.01
C ALA A 68 -27.48 16.52 -22.86
N ALA A 69 -27.33 15.70 -21.82
CA ALA A 69 -28.30 14.65 -21.55
C ALA A 69 -29.70 15.24 -21.37
N GLY A 70 -30.70 14.59 -21.95
CA GLY A 70 -32.08 15.07 -21.97
C GLY A 70 -32.84 14.59 -23.19
N ASP A 71 -34.12 14.93 -23.20
CA ASP A 71 -35.05 14.62 -24.28
C ASP A 71 -35.28 15.89 -25.11
N ALA A 72 -35.21 15.77 -26.43
CA ALA A 72 -35.50 16.85 -27.36
C ALA A 72 -36.50 16.40 -28.41
N THR A 73 -37.47 17.25 -28.74
CA THR A 73 -38.47 16.96 -29.77
C THR A 73 -38.26 17.92 -30.93
N LEU A 74 -37.96 17.37 -32.10
CA LEU A 74 -37.92 18.11 -33.35
C LEU A 74 -39.23 17.92 -34.09
N GLU A 75 -39.88 19.02 -34.39
CA GLU A 75 -41.11 19.07 -35.15
C GLU A 75 -40.85 19.71 -36.51
N LEU A 76 -41.36 19.07 -37.55
CA LEU A 76 -41.48 19.65 -38.88
C LEU A 76 -42.97 19.88 -39.15
N SER A 77 -43.37 21.15 -39.28
CA SER A 77 -44.77 21.55 -39.51
C SER A 77 -44.89 22.51 -40.69
N PHE A 78 -46.12 22.73 -41.17
CA PHE A 78 -46.40 23.74 -42.19
C PHE A 78 -46.45 25.12 -41.53
N VAL A 79 -45.84 26.15 -42.14
CA VAL A 79 -45.84 27.50 -41.55
C VAL A 79 -47.26 28.07 -41.38
N ASN A 80 -48.21 27.68 -42.24
CA ASN A 80 -49.58 28.21 -42.27
C ASN A 80 -50.64 27.21 -41.76
N ASP A 81 -50.21 26.09 -41.21
CA ASP A 81 -51.08 25.05 -40.68
C ASP A 81 -50.32 24.35 -39.56
N ASP A 82 -50.85 24.44 -38.33
CA ASP A 82 -50.27 23.80 -37.15
C ASP A 82 -50.31 22.25 -37.24
N ALA A 83 -50.84 21.70 -38.34
CA ALA A 83 -50.67 20.29 -38.67
C ALA A 83 -49.19 19.90 -38.72
N ILE A 84 -48.80 19.09 -37.74
CA ILE A 84 -47.51 18.40 -37.67
C ILE A 84 -47.36 17.53 -38.92
N PHE A 85 -46.31 17.79 -39.69
CA PHE A 85 -45.98 16.99 -40.86
C PHE A 85 -45.12 15.78 -40.47
N ASP A 86 -44.15 15.99 -39.58
CA ASP A 86 -43.31 14.93 -39.03
C ASP A 86 -42.81 15.35 -37.64
N GLU A 87 -42.57 14.38 -36.76
CA GLU A 87 -42.08 14.61 -35.41
C GLU A 87 -41.10 13.51 -35.03
N ILE A 88 -39.95 13.90 -34.47
CA ILE A 88 -38.97 12.95 -33.93
C ILE A 88 -38.61 13.34 -32.50
N THR A 89 -38.68 12.35 -31.61
CA THR A 89 -38.13 12.45 -30.25
C THR A 89 -36.71 11.91 -30.24
N LEU A 90 -35.79 12.69 -29.69
CA LEU A 90 -34.38 12.39 -29.56
C LEU A 90 -34.04 12.26 -28.08
N HIS A 91 -33.39 11.15 -27.72
CA HIS A 91 -32.87 10.91 -26.38
C HIS A 91 -31.36 11.05 -26.39
N VAL A 92 -30.84 12.06 -25.69
CA VAL A 92 -29.40 12.22 -25.46
C VAL A 92 -29.10 11.64 -24.10
N VAL A 93 -28.34 10.54 -24.06
CA VAL A 93 -28.04 9.81 -22.83
C VAL A 93 -26.54 9.79 -22.56
N LYS A 94 -26.16 9.82 -21.28
CA LYS A 94 -24.79 9.54 -20.85
C LYS A 94 -24.61 8.01 -20.84
N ILE A 95 -23.62 7.51 -21.58
CA ILE A 95 -23.18 6.12 -21.50
C ILE A 95 -21.76 6.12 -20.97
N GLY A 96 -21.47 5.37 -19.90
CA GLY A 96 -20.19 5.39 -19.20
C GLY A 96 -19.54 4.01 -19.09
N LEU A 97 -18.20 4.02 -19.11
CA LEU A 97 -17.35 2.89 -18.72
C LEU A 97 -16.17 3.52 -17.99
N LEU A 98 -16.17 3.42 -16.66
CA LEU A 98 -15.31 4.20 -15.77
C LEU A 98 -14.79 3.33 -14.62
N PRO A 99 -13.49 3.37 -14.29
CA PRO A 99 -12.98 2.79 -13.06
C PRO A 99 -13.12 3.79 -11.90
N ASP A 100 -12.92 3.33 -10.66
CA ASP A 100 -12.59 4.21 -9.53
C ASP A 100 -11.13 4.69 -9.71
N PHE A 101 -10.97 5.81 -10.43
CA PHE A 101 -9.66 6.30 -10.86
C PHE A 101 -8.93 6.96 -9.69
N ASN A 102 -9.64 7.75 -8.88
CA ASN A 102 -9.05 8.46 -7.74
C ASN A 102 -8.93 7.57 -6.48
N ARG A 103 -9.46 6.34 -6.54
CA ARG A 103 -9.46 5.33 -5.48
C ARG A 103 -10.06 5.89 -4.19
N ASP A 104 -11.22 6.52 -4.30
CA ASP A 104 -12.01 7.01 -3.18
C ASP A 104 -13.18 6.09 -2.79
N ARG A 105 -13.24 4.91 -3.44
CA ARG A 105 -14.23 3.84 -3.27
C ARG A 105 -15.58 4.17 -3.91
N LYS A 106 -15.65 5.23 -4.71
CA LYS A 106 -16.82 5.65 -5.49
C LYS A 106 -16.40 5.86 -6.93
N ILE A 107 -17.40 5.94 -7.81
CA ILE A 107 -17.18 6.25 -9.23
C ILE A 107 -18.13 7.38 -9.61
N ASP A 108 -17.59 8.52 -10.02
CA ASP A 108 -18.38 9.68 -10.43
C ASP A 108 -17.77 10.49 -11.60
N ASP A 109 -18.27 11.71 -11.82
CA ASP A 109 -17.81 12.59 -12.92
C ASP A 109 -16.34 13.05 -12.73
N GLU A 110 -15.76 12.98 -11.52
CA GLU A 110 -14.35 13.24 -11.25
C GLU A 110 -13.47 12.16 -11.87
N ASP A 111 -13.83 10.88 -11.76
CA ASP A 111 -13.09 9.76 -12.37
C ASP A 111 -13.08 9.85 -13.89
N GLN A 112 -14.21 10.27 -14.47
CA GLN A 112 -14.25 10.56 -15.90
C GLN A 112 -13.27 11.67 -16.28
N THR A 113 -13.20 12.74 -15.47
CA THR A 113 -12.28 13.85 -15.71
C THR A 113 -10.83 13.39 -15.61
N LEU A 114 -10.50 12.56 -14.62
CA LEU A 114 -9.15 12.02 -14.44
C LEU A 114 -8.75 11.05 -15.56
N LEU A 115 -9.65 10.16 -15.98
CA LEU A 115 -9.40 9.25 -17.11
C LEU A 115 -9.10 10.03 -18.41
N ILE A 116 -9.79 11.16 -18.63
CA ILE A 116 -9.55 12.03 -19.80
C ILE A 116 -8.23 12.80 -19.68
N THR A 117 -7.89 13.30 -18.48
CA THR A 117 -6.80 14.26 -18.29
C THR A 117 -5.46 13.63 -17.91
N LYS A 118 -5.47 12.49 -17.22
CA LYS A 118 -4.27 11.81 -16.69
C LYS A 118 -3.85 10.59 -17.54
N GLY A 119 -4.73 10.09 -18.41
CA GLY A 119 -4.43 9.00 -19.34
C GLY A 119 -5.00 7.65 -18.87
N PRO A 120 -4.40 6.52 -19.30
CA PRO A 120 -4.97 5.20 -19.02
C PRO A 120 -5.03 4.90 -17.53
N PHE A 121 -6.09 4.20 -17.11
CA PHE A 121 -6.16 3.63 -15.78
C PHE A 121 -5.07 2.55 -15.61
N ARG A 122 -4.27 2.65 -14.55
CA ARG A 122 -3.12 1.76 -14.33
C ARG A 122 -3.40 0.86 -13.15
N PHE A 123 -3.23 -0.43 -13.38
CA PHE A 123 -3.43 -1.47 -12.38
C PHE A 123 -2.43 -2.60 -12.58
N TRP A 124 -2.34 -3.49 -11.60
CA TRP A 124 -1.42 -4.62 -11.63
C TRP A 124 -2.10 -5.92 -12.09
N VAL A 125 -1.28 -6.91 -12.43
CA VAL A 125 -1.70 -8.30 -12.62
C VAL A 125 -1.78 -8.97 -11.25
N ASN A 126 -2.81 -9.78 -11.02
CA ASN A 126 -3.00 -10.59 -9.81
C ASN A 126 -2.10 -11.84 -9.90
N ASP A 127 -0.78 -11.63 -9.75
CA ASP A 127 0.29 -12.60 -10.00
C ASP A 127 0.95 -13.20 -8.74
N ASP A 128 0.31 -13.02 -7.58
CA ASP A 128 0.57 -13.67 -6.29
C ASP A 128 -0.43 -14.80 -5.98
N GLU A 129 -0.19 -15.53 -4.87
CA GLU A 129 -0.93 -16.73 -4.44
C GLU A 129 -1.68 -16.49 -3.12
N ASP A 130 -2.43 -15.39 -3.03
CA ASP A 130 -3.16 -15.01 -1.81
C ASP A 130 -4.31 -15.97 -1.51
N ASP A 131 -4.40 -16.46 -0.26
CA ASP A 131 -5.52 -17.27 0.22
C ASP A 131 -6.09 -16.78 1.58
N GLY A 132 -7.41 -16.81 1.74
CA GLY A 132 -8.10 -16.57 3.00
C GLY A 132 -8.05 -15.14 3.53
N ASP A 133 -7.89 -14.98 4.86
CA ASP A 133 -7.85 -13.68 5.56
C ASP A 133 -6.44 -13.27 5.99
N VAL A 134 -5.47 -14.19 5.88
CA VAL A 134 -4.09 -14.02 6.31
C VAL A 134 -3.19 -14.61 5.24
N ALA A 135 -2.38 -13.76 4.63
CA ALA A 135 -1.39 -14.18 3.66
C ALA A 135 -0.30 -15.04 4.32
N ASP A 136 0.11 -16.09 3.61
CA ASP A 136 1.26 -16.89 3.96
C ASP A 136 2.57 -16.12 3.69
N ASP A 137 3.72 -16.66 4.10
CA ASP A 137 4.97 -15.89 4.08
C ASP A 137 5.45 -15.55 2.66
N ASP A 138 5.22 -16.45 1.70
CA ASP A 138 5.61 -16.34 0.29
C ASP A 138 4.46 -16.09 -0.69
N SER A 139 3.19 -16.12 -0.25
CA SER A 139 2.03 -15.92 -1.13
C SER A 139 2.07 -14.58 -1.85
N ASP A 140 2.40 -13.50 -1.15
CA ASP A 140 2.43 -12.13 -1.69
C ASP A 140 3.66 -11.83 -2.60
N ILE A 141 4.49 -12.81 -2.95
CA ILE A 141 5.62 -12.60 -3.85
C ILE A 141 5.10 -12.47 -5.29
N PRO A 142 5.30 -11.32 -5.97
CA PRO A 142 4.81 -11.17 -7.34
C PRO A 142 5.50 -12.11 -8.33
N GLY A 143 4.71 -12.69 -9.23
CA GLY A 143 5.17 -13.61 -10.26
C GLY A 143 5.44 -15.02 -9.70
N GLY A 144 4.60 -15.46 -8.76
CA GLY A 144 4.60 -16.82 -8.20
C GLY A 144 4.31 -17.89 -9.26
N ASN A 145 4.40 -19.17 -8.87
CA ASN A 145 4.16 -20.29 -9.79
C ASN A 145 2.69 -20.64 -9.97
N ASP A 146 1.85 -20.32 -8.97
CA ASP A 146 0.44 -20.65 -8.93
C ASP A 146 -0.39 -19.37 -8.69
N PRO A 147 -0.33 -18.39 -9.61
CA PRO A 147 -0.89 -17.08 -9.37
C PRO A 147 -2.43 -17.09 -9.44
N ASN A 148 -3.10 -16.32 -8.57
CA ASN A 148 -4.55 -16.38 -8.35
C ASN A 148 -5.37 -16.16 -9.63
N HIS A 149 -4.93 -15.26 -10.50
CA HIS A 149 -5.59 -15.03 -11.79
C HIS A 149 -5.65 -16.26 -12.72
N GLU A 150 -4.96 -17.37 -12.45
CA GLU A 150 -5.05 -18.58 -13.26
C GLU A 150 -6.31 -19.40 -12.99
N ASP A 151 -6.89 -19.33 -11.79
CA ASP A 151 -8.11 -20.08 -11.45
C ASP A 151 -9.40 -19.29 -11.79
N ASN A 152 -10.58 -19.69 -11.31
CA ASN A 152 -11.83 -18.97 -11.62
C ASN A 152 -12.59 -18.54 -10.36
N ILE A 153 -11.88 -18.22 -9.28
CA ILE A 153 -12.45 -17.80 -8.01
C ILE A 153 -11.67 -16.61 -7.45
N VAL A 154 -12.28 -15.88 -6.51
CA VAL A 154 -11.57 -14.96 -5.61
C VAL A 154 -11.11 -15.77 -4.41
N ASN A 155 -9.82 -15.80 -4.13
CA ASN A 155 -9.19 -16.71 -3.18
C ASN A 155 -9.18 -16.14 -1.74
N GLY A 156 -10.28 -15.55 -1.28
CA GLY A 156 -10.36 -14.96 0.06
C GLY A 156 -10.28 -13.44 0.08
N ARG A 157 -10.17 -12.85 1.28
CA ARG A 157 -10.17 -11.39 1.46
C ARG A 157 -8.79 -10.79 1.19
N SER A 158 -7.71 -11.55 1.32
CA SER A 158 -6.36 -11.12 0.90
C SER A 158 -6.37 -10.78 -0.58
N ASP A 159 -6.90 -11.70 -1.40
CA ASP A 159 -7.00 -11.59 -2.86
C ASP A 159 -7.88 -10.40 -3.34
N LEU A 160 -8.81 -9.90 -2.53
CA LEU A 160 -9.62 -8.73 -2.89
C LEU A 160 -8.79 -7.46 -3.15
N LEU A 161 -7.55 -7.40 -2.66
CA LEU A 161 -6.65 -6.28 -2.89
C LEU A 161 -6.33 -6.12 -4.39
N ASP A 162 -6.37 -7.21 -5.15
CA ASP A 162 -6.06 -7.33 -6.57
C ASP A 162 -7.25 -7.07 -7.51
N PHE A 163 -8.37 -6.62 -6.93
CA PHE A 163 -9.56 -6.21 -7.68
C PHE A 163 -9.76 -4.70 -7.68
N PHE A 164 -10.26 -4.16 -8.79
CA PHE A 164 -10.72 -2.78 -8.92
C PHE A 164 -12.15 -2.71 -9.47
N PRO A 165 -12.96 -1.74 -9.05
CA PRO A 165 -14.32 -1.61 -9.56
C PRO A 165 -14.36 -0.90 -10.92
N VAL A 166 -15.29 -1.31 -11.78
CA VAL A 166 -15.63 -0.65 -13.05
C VAL A 166 -17.13 -0.45 -13.15
N TRP A 167 -17.56 0.80 -13.35
CA TRP A 167 -18.95 1.16 -13.56
C TRP A 167 -19.31 1.22 -15.05
N ILE A 168 -20.36 0.48 -15.40
CA ILE A 168 -21.00 0.39 -16.71
C ILE A 168 -22.31 1.17 -16.62
N ASN A 169 -22.27 2.44 -17.02
CA ASN A 169 -23.42 3.32 -16.98
C ASN A 169 -24.20 3.20 -18.30
N VAL A 170 -25.26 2.40 -18.30
CA VAL A 170 -26.16 2.20 -19.46
C VAL A 170 -27.65 2.30 -19.10
N GLU A 171 -28.00 2.57 -17.84
CA GLU A 171 -29.39 2.67 -17.34
C GLU A 171 -30.29 3.46 -18.30
N LYS A 172 -29.86 4.66 -18.69
CA LYS A 172 -30.64 5.55 -19.55
C LYS A 172 -30.80 5.06 -20.99
N ILE A 173 -29.85 4.30 -21.53
CA ILE A 173 -30.03 3.71 -22.87
C ILE A 173 -31.00 2.53 -22.83
N ILE A 174 -31.05 1.78 -21.72
CA ILE A 174 -32.04 0.71 -21.52
C ILE A 174 -33.43 1.32 -21.32
N GLU A 175 -33.57 2.34 -20.46
CA GLU A 175 -34.82 3.06 -20.20
C GLU A 175 -35.43 3.63 -21.50
N LYS A 176 -34.60 4.22 -22.37
CA LYS A 176 -35.03 4.90 -23.61
C LYS A 176 -34.95 4.00 -24.85
N GLN A 177 -34.74 2.69 -24.68
CA GLN A 177 -34.62 1.77 -25.78
C GLN A 177 -35.92 1.72 -26.61
N PRO A 178 -35.86 1.83 -27.95
CA PRO A 178 -37.05 1.70 -28.77
C PRO A 178 -37.69 0.31 -28.61
N PRO A 179 -39.04 0.21 -28.52
CA PRO A 179 -39.73 -1.04 -28.19
C PRO A 179 -39.58 -2.15 -29.26
N TYR A 180 -39.09 -1.81 -30.46
CA TYR A 180 -38.85 -2.73 -31.57
C TYR A 180 -37.37 -3.08 -31.75
N LEU A 181 -36.49 -2.59 -30.88
CA LEU A 181 -35.07 -2.94 -30.85
C LEU A 181 -34.76 -3.71 -29.56
N THR A 182 -33.83 -4.66 -29.65
CA THR A 182 -33.25 -5.35 -28.50
C THR A 182 -31.75 -5.16 -28.55
N PHE A 183 -31.22 -4.30 -27.69
CA PHE A 183 -29.77 -4.12 -27.59
C PHE A 183 -29.14 -5.26 -26.78
N GLN A 184 -27.99 -5.72 -27.24
CA GLN A 184 -27.10 -6.58 -26.48
C GLN A 184 -25.94 -5.74 -25.95
N PHE A 185 -25.63 -5.92 -24.68
CA PHE A 185 -24.54 -5.22 -24.01
C PHE A 185 -23.42 -6.22 -23.74
N CYS A 186 -22.22 -5.89 -24.20
CA CYS A 186 -21.06 -6.75 -24.08
C CYS A 186 -19.86 -5.99 -23.51
N LEU A 187 -19.10 -6.65 -22.64
CA LEU A 187 -17.74 -6.25 -22.32
C LEU A 187 -16.74 -7.09 -23.11
N ARG A 188 -15.63 -6.44 -23.49
CA ARG A 188 -14.56 -7.07 -24.25
C ARG A 188 -13.23 -6.41 -23.92
N GLN A 189 -12.18 -7.23 -23.90
CA GLN A 189 -10.79 -6.77 -23.87
C GLN A 189 -10.00 -7.61 -24.88
N ASP A 190 -9.26 -6.95 -25.77
CA ASP A 190 -8.69 -7.58 -26.99
C ASP A 190 -7.63 -8.65 -26.70
N ASP A 191 -6.97 -8.57 -25.54
CA ASP A 191 -5.88 -9.47 -25.14
C ASP A 191 -6.33 -10.54 -24.14
N SER A 192 -7.63 -10.61 -23.80
CA SER A 192 -8.16 -11.46 -22.71
C SER A 192 -7.42 -11.26 -21.37
N ALA A 193 -6.94 -10.05 -21.11
CA ALA A 193 -6.08 -9.76 -19.95
C ALA A 193 -6.86 -9.44 -18.66
N LEU A 194 -8.18 -9.70 -18.63
CA LEU A 194 -9.06 -9.36 -17.51
C LEU A 194 -10.03 -10.49 -17.20
N LYS A 195 -10.30 -10.66 -15.91
CA LYS A 195 -11.46 -11.40 -15.40
C LYS A 195 -12.34 -10.46 -14.59
N VAL A 196 -13.63 -10.77 -14.52
CA VAL A 196 -14.62 -9.95 -13.80
C VAL A 196 -15.49 -10.78 -12.86
N VAL A 197 -15.93 -10.14 -11.79
CA VAL A 197 -16.99 -10.60 -10.90
C VAL A 197 -18.16 -9.62 -11.01
N TYR A 198 -19.35 -10.14 -11.33
CA TYR A 198 -20.58 -9.36 -11.34
C TYR A 198 -21.03 -9.05 -9.91
N THR A 199 -21.55 -7.84 -9.67
CA THR A 199 -21.94 -7.40 -8.33
C THR A 199 -23.27 -6.65 -8.35
N THR A 200 -23.81 -6.37 -7.16
CA THR A 200 -24.94 -5.44 -6.94
C THR A 200 -24.47 -4.06 -6.43
N LEU A 201 -23.17 -3.76 -6.53
CA LEU A 201 -22.60 -2.52 -6.02
C LEU A 201 -23.09 -1.34 -6.86
N SER A 202 -23.36 -0.22 -6.20
CA SER A 202 -23.68 1.04 -6.88
C SER A 202 -22.40 1.86 -7.09
N PRO A 203 -22.37 2.81 -8.05
CA PRO A 203 -21.23 3.71 -8.24
C PRO A 203 -20.85 4.47 -6.96
N GLY A 204 -21.80 4.80 -6.08
CA GLY A 204 -21.52 5.46 -4.80
C GLY A 204 -20.92 4.56 -3.71
N LYS A 205 -20.79 3.25 -3.99
CA LYS A 205 -20.29 2.19 -3.09
C LYS A 205 -19.37 1.21 -3.84
N ALA A 206 -18.76 1.66 -4.94
CA ALA A 206 -18.08 0.79 -5.88
C ALA A 206 -16.92 0.00 -5.24
N GLY A 207 -16.21 0.60 -4.29
CA GLY A 207 -15.12 -0.04 -3.54
C GLY A 207 -15.55 -0.68 -2.21
N GLU A 208 -16.85 -0.88 -1.93
CA GLU A 208 -17.32 -1.41 -0.63
C GLU A 208 -16.76 -2.82 -0.35
N PHE A 209 -16.46 -3.62 -1.39
CA PHE A 209 -15.79 -4.93 -1.24
C PHE A 209 -14.41 -4.86 -0.56
N LEU A 210 -13.72 -3.71 -0.62
CA LEU A 210 -12.44 -3.48 0.03
C LEU A 210 -12.55 -3.09 1.51
N THR A 211 -13.76 -2.82 2.03
CA THR A 211 -13.93 -2.19 3.36
C THR A 211 -15.09 -2.75 4.19
N ALA A 212 -16.03 -3.47 3.57
CA ALA A 212 -17.19 -4.07 4.23
C ALA A 212 -17.59 -5.39 3.56
N PRO A 213 -18.37 -6.25 4.26
CA PRO A 213 -18.89 -7.48 3.66
C PRO A 213 -19.72 -7.21 2.40
N CYS A 214 -19.40 -7.90 1.31
CA CYS A 214 -20.13 -7.85 0.06
C CYS A 214 -20.61 -9.28 -0.28
N ALA A 215 -21.92 -9.54 -0.24
CA ALA A 215 -22.50 -10.89 -0.26
C ALA A 215 -23.23 -11.27 -1.56
N ASN A 216 -23.35 -10.32 -2.49
CA ASN A 216 -24.16 -10.47 -3.70
C ASN A 216 -23.27 -10.30 -4.94
N CYS A 217 -22.37 -11.27 -5.12
CA CYS A 217 -21.38 -11.30 -6.19
C CYS A 217 -21.50 -12.58 -7.03
N GLY A 218 -20.76 -12.59 -8.14
CA GLY A 218 -20.60 -13.74 -9.04
C GLY A 218 -21.72 -13.89 -10.08
N PRO A 219 -21.70 -14.97 -10.89
CA PRO A 219 -22.58 -15.15 -12.05
C PRO A 219 -24.08 -15.12 -11.76
N ASN A 220 -24.47 -15.40 -10.52
CA ASN A 220 -25.87 -15.41 -10.06
C ASN A 220 -26.13 -14.42 -8.90
N LEU A 221 -25.19 -13.51 -8.61
CA LEU A 221 -25.29 -12.51 -7.52
C LEU A 221 -25.63 -13.10 -6.13
N GLY A 222 -25.09 -14.27 -5.81
CA GLY A 222 -25.37 -14.99 -4.56
C GLY A 222 -24.13 -15.44 -3.78
N GLN A 223 -22.94 -14.98 -4.17
CA GLN A 223 -21.66 -15.33 -3.55
C GLN A 223 -21.09 -14.14 -2.79
N SER A 224 -20.33 -14.41 -1.72
CA SER A 224 -19.49 -13.40 -1.10
C SER A 224 -18.37 -12.98 -2.04
N ALA A 225 -17.99 -11.70 -2.03
CA ALA A 225 -16.92 -11.18 -2.91
C ALA A 225 -15.61 -11.96 -2.78
N HIS A 226 -15.23 -12.36 -1.56
CA HIS A 226 -14.00 -13.09 -1.24
C HIS A 226 -14.02 -14.58 -1.62
N GLU A 227 -15.08 -15.08 -2.25
CA GLU A 227 -15.18 -16.47 -2.75
C GLU A 227 -15.95 -16.50 -4.08
N ALA A 228 -16.07 -15.34 -4.75
CA ALA A 228 -16.91 -15.20 -5.92
C ALA A 228 -16.25 -15.82 -7.14
N THR A 229 -17.05 -16.39 -8.03
CA THR A 229 -16.55 -16.92 -9.30
C THR A 229 -16.15 -15.78 -10.23
N THR A 230 -14.91 -15.80 -10.72
CA THR A 230 -14.40 -14.85 -11.72
C THR A 230 -14.75 -15.36 -13.12
N THR A 231 -15.02 -14.43 -14.04
CA THR A 231 -15.40 -14.71 -15.44
C THR A 231 -14.43 -14.04 -16.38
N GLU A 232 -13.74 -14.81 -17.22
CA GLU A 232 -12.83 -14.28 -18.23
C GLU A 232 -13.57 -13.41 -19.26
N LEU A 233 -13.02 -12.22 -19.52
CA LEU A 233 -13.52 -11.35 -20.57
C LEU A 233 -12.99 -11.81 -21.93
N GLY A 234 -13.74 -12.72 -22.56
CA GLY A 234 -13.49 -13.11 -23.95
C GLY A 234 -13.77 -11.98 -24.95
N ALA A 235 -13.61 -12.31 -26.24
CA ALA A 235 -13.76 -11.36 -27.33
C ALA A 235 -15.19 -10.77 -27.52
N SER A 236 -16.21 -11.13 -26.73
CA SER A 236 -17.56 -10.51 -26.72
C SER A 236 -18.41 -11.13 -25.58
N ALA A 237 -18.07 -10.89 -24.31
CA ALA A 237 -18.82 -11.46 -23.19
C ALA A 237 -20.15 -10.72 -22.99
N THR A 238 -21.28 -11.43 -23.12
CA THR A 238 -22.62 -10.92 -22.76
C THR A 238 -22.84 -11.02 -21.27
N PHE A 239 -23.54 -10.04 -20.69
CA PHE A 239 -23.89 -10.06 -19.27
C PHE A 239 -24.92 -11.14 -18.91
N PRO A 240 -24.82 -11.75 -17.71
CA PRO A 240 -25.88 -12.61 -17.20
C PRO A 240 -27.16 -11.81 -16.92
N GLU A 241 -28.32 -12.46 -17.02
CA GLU A 241 -29.64 -11.82 -16.85
C GLU A 241 -29.77 -11.08 -15.51
N CYS A 242 -29.28 -11.68 -14.41
CA CYS A 242 -29.30 -11.03 -13.10
C CYS A 242 -28.49 -9.73 -13.03
N PHE A 243 -27.41 -9.60 -13.82
CA PHE A 243 -26.63 -8.37 -13.89
C PHE A 243 -27.26 -7.34 -14.82
N MET A 244 -28.05 -7.77 -15.81
CA MET A 244 -28.86 -6.87 -16.62
C MET A 244 -29.87 -6.09 -15.75
N ASP A 245 -30.48 -6.75 -14.77
CA ASP A 245 -31.35 -6.08 -13.79
C ASP A 245 -30.61 -4.98 -13.00
N GLU A 246 -29.33 -5.20 -12.64
CA GLU A 246 -28.53 -4.18 -11.97
C GLU A 246 -28.18 -3.00 -12.90
N LEU A 247 -27.93 -3.27 -14.19
CA LEU A 247 -27.72 -2.21 -15.19
C LEU A 247 -28.98 -1.35 -15.37
N GLU A 248 -30.17 -1.95 -15.34
CA GLU A 248 -31.46 -1.25 -15.39
C GLU A 248 -31.71 -0.36 -14.17
N ASN A 249 -31.15 -0.73 -13.01
CA ASN A 249 -31.24 0.04 -11.77
C ASN A 249 -30.09 1.06 -11.60
N GLY A 250 -29.14 1.12 -12.54
CA GLY A 250 -27.97 2.00 -12.48
C GLY A 250 -26.79 1.48 -11.65
N ASN A 251 -26.89 0.27 -11.10
CA ASN A 251 -25.89 -0.41 -10.25
C ASN A 251 -24.91 -1.27 -11.08
N GLY A 252 -24.55 -0.83 -12.28
CA GLY A 252 -23.70 -1.59 -13.20
C GLY A 252 -22.23 -1.69 -12.81
N VAL A 253 -21.89 -2.11 -11.58
CA VAL A 253 -20.50 -2.23 -11.13
C VAL A 253 -20.04 -3.68 -11.19
N VAL A 254 -18.90 -3.92 -11.84
CA VAL A 254 -18.16 -5.18 -11.78
C VAL A 254 -16.86 -4.98 -10.98
N MET A 255 -16.40 -6.01 -10.30
CA MET A 255 -15.00 -6.08 -9.85
C MET A 255 -14.18 -6.69 -10.98
N ALA A 256 -13.01 -6.14 -11.27
CA ALA A 256 -12.12 -6.64 -12.30
C ALA A 256 -10.72 -6.89 -11.73
N GLU A 257 -10.07 -7.96 -12.19
CA GLU A 257 -8.67 -8.28 -11.87
C GLU A 257 -7.85 -8.38 -13.16
N GLY A 258 -6.56 -8.08 -13.06
CA GLY A 258 -5.62 -8.23 -14.17
C GLY A 258 -5.13 -9.67 -14.28
N ALA A 259 -5.34 -10.31 -15.43
CA ALA A 259 -4.92 -11.69 -15.68
C ALA A 259 -3.73 -11.80 -16.66
N ALA A 260 -3.27 -10.69 -17.23
CA ALA A 260 -2.05 -10.64 -18.03
C ALA A 260 -1.60 -9.19 -18.21
N THR A 261 -0.35 -9.00 -18.58
CA THR A 261 0.14 -7.67 -19.01
C THR A 261 -0.57 -7.24 -20.29
N SER A 262 -1.07 -6.01 -20.33
CA SER A 262 -1.77 -5.50 -21.52
C SER A 262 -1.87 -3.97 -21.52
N SER A 263 -1.86 -3.37 -22.71
CA SER A 263 -2.21 -1.96 -22.94
C SER A 263 -3.52 -1.79 -23.72
N SER A 264 -4.25 -2.88 -23.96
CA SER A 264 -5.51 -2.85 -24.69
C SER A 264 -6.64 -2.34 -23.78
N PRO A 265 -7.51 -1.44 -24.28
CA PRO A 265 -8.58 -0.86 -23.48
C PRO A 265 -9.66 -1.89 -23.15
N LEU A 266 -10.37 -1.70 -22.04
CA LEU A 266 -11.67 -2.32 -21.82
C LEU A 266 -12.70 -1.64 -22.72
N VAL A 267 -13.54 -2.42 -23.40
CA VAL A 267 -14.51 -1.92 -24.37
C VAL A 267 -15.92 -2.36 -23.97
N LEU A 268 -16.81 -1.38 -23.83
CA LEU A 268 -18.25 -1.59 -23.77
C LEU A 268 -18.80 -1.50 -25.20
N GLU A 269 -19.46 -2.54 -25.67
CA GLU A 269 -20.15 -2.56 -26.96
C GLU A 269 -21.67 -2.69 -26.76
N ILE A 270 -22.42 -1.88 -27.49
CA ILE A 270 -23.88 -1.98 -27.60
C ILE A 270 -24.20 -2.44 -29.01
N ARG A 271 -24.83 -3.61 -29.13
CA ARG A 271 -25.07 -4.29 -30.41
C ARG A 271 -26.56 -4.44 -30.70
N ASN A 272 -26.92 -4.40 -31.97
CA ASN A 272 -28.21 -4.79 -32.51
C ASN A 272 -27.99 -5.93 -33.52
N GLY A 273 -28.17 -7.18 -33.06
CA GLY A 273 -27.66 -8.34 -33.78
C GLY A 273 -26.14 -8.26 -33.93
N ASP A 274 -25.63 -8.46 -35.15
CA ASP A 274 -24.19 -8.38 -35.43
C ASP A 274 -23.66 -6.95 -35.61
N HIS A 275 -24.55 -5.94 -35.58
CA HIS A 275 -24.16 -4.55 -35.78
C HIS A 275 -23.81 -3.86 -34.47
N ILE A 276 -22.57 -3.37 -34.34
CA ILE A 276 -22.14 -2.51 -33.22
C ILE A 276 -22.72 -1.12 -33.44
N VAL A 277 -23.71 -0.76 -32.62
CA VAL A 277 -24.39 0.54 -32.63
C VAL A 277 -23.54 1.59 -31.93
N PHE A 278 -22.85 1.18 -30.86
CA PHE A 278 -22.00 2.05 -30.07
C PHE A 278 -20.86 1.26 -29.42
N ALA A 279 -19.70 1.90 -29.29
CA ALA A 279 -18.58 1.35 -28.53
C ALA A 279 -17.92 2.46 -27.69
N ARG A 280 -17.68 2.21 -26.41
CA ARG A 280 -16.93 3.09 -25.51
C ARG A 280 -15.70 2.35 -24.99
N LYS A 281 -14.55 3.02 -25.09
CA LYS A 281 -13.26 2.49 -24.63
C LYS A 281 -12.88 3.14 -23.31
N MET A 282 -12.42 2.34 -22.36
CA MET A 282 -11.73 2.77 -21.14
C MET A 282 -10.24 2.43 -21.32
N PRO A 283 -9.38 3.42 -21.61
CA PRO A 283 -7.94 3.19 -21.75
C PRO A 283 -7.37 2.66 -20.44
N MET A 284 -6.54 1.63 -20.52
CA MET A 284 -5.91 1.03 -19.34
C MET A 284 -4.54 0.43 -19.64
N SER A 285 -3.78 0.12 -18.58
CA SER A 285 -2.46 -0.48 -18.63
C SER A 285 -2.26 -1.43 -17.45
N LEU A 286 -2.05 -2.71 -17.75
CA LEU A 286 -1.78 -3.80 -16.81
C LEU A 286 -0.33 -4.25 -16.90
N SER A 287 0.34 -4.41 -15.76
CA SER A 287 1.70 -4.92 -15.63
C SER A 287 1.87 -5.65 -14.30
N GLY A 288 2.97 -6.39 -14.10
CA GLY A 288 3.35 -6.80 -12.74
C GLY A 288 3.47 -5.57 -11.82
N VAL A 289 3.12 -5.74 -10.53
CA VAL A 289 3.06 -4.64 -9.56
C VAL A 289 4.42 -3.93 -9.38
N GLU A 290 5.52 -4.66 -9.51
CA GLU A 290 6.87 -4.11 -9.36
C GLU A 290 7.29 -3.17 -10.51
N GLU A 291 6.54 -3.14 -11.62
CA GLU A 291 6.70 -2.17 -12.71
C GLU A 291 5.96 -0.84 -12.46
N MET A 292 5.32 -0.71 -11.30
CA MET A 292 4.54 0.47 -10.90
C MET A 292 5.24 1.31 -9.83
N PHE A 293 6.37 0.86 -9.28
CA PHE A 293 7.10 1.61 -8.25
C PHE A 293 8.62 1.56 -8.43
N ARG A 294 9.34 2.40 -7.67
CA ARG A 294 10.81 2.44 -7.68
C ARG A 294 11.37 1.46 -6.67
N TRP A 295 12.44 0.77 -7.03
CA TRP A 295 13.14 -0.20 -6.18
C TRP A 295 14.54 0.30 -5.83
N LEU A 296 14.82 0.42 -4.54
CA LEU A 296 16.13 0.76 -3.99
C LEU A 296 16.68 -0.42 -3.21
N ASN A 297 17.67 -1.11 -3.78
CA ASN A 297 18.33 -2.22 -3.13
C ASN A 297 19.65 -1.76 -2.49
N LEU A 298 19.69 -1.76 -1.16
CA LEU A 298 20.87 -1.39 -0.37
C LEU A 298 21.53 -2.61 0.29
N ARG A 299 21.13 -3.84 -0.03
CA ARG A 299 21.62 -5.05 0.65
C ARG A 299 23.14 -5.18 0.60
N ASN A 300 23.75 -4.86 -0.53
CA ASN A 300 25.20 -4.97 -0.73
C ASN A 300 26.02 -4.03 0.18
N CYS A 301 25.45 -2.96 0.73
CA CYS A 301 26.19 -2.02 1.58
C CYS A 301 26.65 -2.64 2.89
N ALA A 302 25.99 -3.73 3.31
CA ALA A 302 26.34 -4.54 4.47
C ALA A 302 26.78 -5.96 4.06
N GLY A 303 27.18 -6.17 2.79
CA GLY A 303 27.67 -7.47 2.31
C GLY A 303 26.59 -8.48 1.89
N GLY A 304 25.31 -8.10 1.91
CA GLY A 304 24.21 -8.96 1.45
C GLY A 304 24.23 -9.16 -0.07
N SER A 305 23.79 -10.34 -0.53
CA SER A 305 23.58 -10.60 -1.95
C SER A 305 22.48 -9.71 -2.53
N VAL A 306 22.63 -9.38 -3.81
CA VAL A 306 21.67 -8.62 -4.62
C VAL A 306 21.31 -9.45 -5.85
N ASN A 307 20.05 -9.85 -5.94
CA ASN A 307 19.46 -10.56 -7.07
C ASN A 307 18.71 -9.60 -8.01
N LYS A 308 18.13 -8.53 -7.47
CA LYS A 308 17.38 -7.47 -8.16
C LYS A 308 18.04 -6.12 -7.91
N GLU A 309 18.72 -5.63 -8.95
CA GLU A 309 19.36 -4.32 -8.95
C GLU A 309 18.39 -3.17 -8.73
N SER A 310 18.88 -2.07 -8.15
CA SER A 310 18.09 -0.87 -7.94
C SER A 310 17.51 -0.32 -9.25
N SER A 311 16.22 0.02 -9.24
CA SER A 311 15.50 0.68 -10.34
C SER A 311 14.80 1.93 -9.80
N MET A 312 15.52 3.06 -9.83
CA MET A 312 15.06 4.36 -9.31
C MET A 312 14.49 5.29 -10.39
N GLY A 313 14.43 4.82 -11.64
CA GLY A 313 13.86 5.55 -12.78
C GLY A 313 12.35 5.75 -12.67
N VAL A 314 11.74 6.36 -13.69
CA VAL A 314 10.28 6.37 -13.81
C VAL A 314 9.83 4.94 -14.13
N PRO A 315 8.92 4.32 -13.35
CA PRO A 315 8.44 2.96 -13.61
C PRO A 315 7.75 2.81 -14.97
N GLY A 316 7.74 1.61 -15.55
CA GLY A 316 7.14 1.36 -16.87
C GLY A 316 5.63 1.62 -16.89
N ASN A 317 4.92 1.14 -15.87
CA ASN A 317 3.48 1.38 -15.67
C ASN A 317 3.23 2.40 -14.56
N ASN A 318 3.90 3.55 -14.67
CA ASN A 318 3.95 4.59 -13.65
C ASN A 318 2.57 5.16 -13.21
N PRO A 319 2.09 4.91 -11.98
CA PRO A 319 0.86 5.48 -11.44
C PRO A 319 1.06 6.86 -10.79
N ASP A 320 2.30 7.36 -10.72
CA ASP A 320 2.60 8.63 -10.05
C ASP A 320 1.78 9.80 -10.63
N ASP A 321 1.23 10.64 -9.76
CA ASP A 321 0.69 11.93 -10.18
C ASP A 321 1.85 12.95 -10.35
N PRO A 322 2.15 13.40 -11.58
CA PRO A 322 3.25 14.32 -11.81
C PRO A 322 3.08 15.66 -11.07
N GLU A 323 1.84 16.06 -10.78
CA GLU A 323 1.52 17.32 -10.11
C GLU A 323 1.61 17.23 -8.58
N PHE A 324 1.56 16.02 -8.00
CA PHE A 324 1.55 15.83 -6.54
C PHE A 324 2.93 15.98 -5.92
N GLY A 325 3.98 15.53 -6.60
CA GLY A 325 5.37 15.89 -6.26
C GLY A 325 6.02 15.15 -5.07
N LYS A 326 5.25 14.53 -4.18
CA LYS A 326 5.73 13.88 -2.94
C LYS A 326 6.18 12.42 -3.15
N TYR A 327 7.15 11.99 -2.34
CA TYR A 327 7.61 10.60 -2.26
C TYR A 327 7.13 9.92 -0.97
N PHE A 328 6.75 8.65 -1.08
CA PHE A 328 6.58 7.72 0.05
C PHE A 328 7.65 6.63 -0.06
N ILE A 329 8.46 6.50 0.98
CA ILE A 329 9.59 5.56 1.02
C ILE A 329 9.31 4.54 2.12
N PHE A 330 9.28 3.25 1.79
CA PHE A 330 9.02 2.19 2.75
C PHE A 330 10.23 1.28 2.96
N LEU A 331 10.55 0.99 4.22
CA LEU A 331 11.58 0.04 4.62
C LEU A 331 10.96 -1.13 5.38
N HIS A 332 11.22 -2.34 4.91
CA HIS A 332 10.87 -3.56 5.63
C HIS A 332 11.72 -3.74 6.91
N GLY A 333 11.31 -4.69 7.75
CA GLY A 333 11.93 -5.00 9.04
C GLY A 333 13.05 -6.03 9.01
N TYR A 334 13.27 -6.61 10.19
CA TYR A 334 14.16 -7.75 10.42
C TYR A 334 13.57 -9.05 9.85
N SER A 335 14.42 -10.01 9.50
CA SER A 335 14.05 -11.33 8.97
C SER A 335 13.35 -11.31 7.63
N VAL A 336 13.72 -10.34 6.80
CA VAL A 336 13.20 -10.18 5.45
C VAL A 336 14.40 -10.27 4.50
N ASN A 337 14.46 -11.37 3.73
CA ASN A 337 15.42 -11.52 2.65
C ASN A 337 14.98 -10.70 1.42
N GLU A 338 15.77 -10.71 0.35
CA GLU A 338 15.45 -9.91 -0.83
C GLU A 338 14.12 -10.27 -1.49
N GLU A 339 13.77 -11.56 -1.46
CA GLU A 339 12.53 -12.07 -2.03
C GLU A 339 11.32 -11.63 -1.21
N ALA A 340 11.37 -11.84 0.11
CA ALA A 340 10.35 -11.36 1.03
C ALA A 340 10.25 -9.83 1.01
N ALA A 341 11.34 -9.10 0.72
CA ALA A 341 11.30 -7.65 0.55
C ALA A 341 10.48 -7.23 -0.67
N ARG A 342 10.42 -8.04 -1.74
CA ARG A 342 9.51 -7.83 -2.87
C ARG A 342 8.06 -7.90 -2.39
N ALA A 343 7.69 -8.99 -1.72
CA ALA A 343 6.35 -9.18 -1.15
C ALA A 343 5.92 -8.03 -0.22
N TRP A 344 6.73 -7.70 0.78
CA TRP A 344 6.44 -6.60 1.71
C TRP A 344 6.20 -5.26 1.01
N ASN A 345 6.99 -4.96 -0.02
CA ASN A 345 6.88 -3.69 -0.72
C ASN A 345 5.71 -3.65 -1.68
N SER A 346 5.42 -4.74 -2.38
CA SER A 346 4.26 -4.88 -3.24
C SER A 346 2.98 -4.69 -2.44
N GLU A 347 2.85 -5.37 -1.30
CA GLU A 347 1.65 -5.28 -0.46
C GLU A 347 1.41 -3.87 0.10
N VAL A 348 2.45 -3.25 0.66
CA VAL A 348 2.31 -1.89 1.18
C VAL A 348 2.00 -0.91 0.04
N PHE A 349 2.57 -1.10 -1.14
CA PHE A 349 2.24 -0.30 -2.32
C PHE A 349 0.79 -0.48 -2.76
N LYS A 350 0.31 -1.71 -2.95
CA LYS A 350 -1.06 -2.04 -3.37
C LYS A 350 -2.08 -1.44 -2.38
N ARG A 351 -1.86 -1.61 -1.07
CA ARG A 351 -2.74 -1.08 -0.01
C ARG A 351 -2.78 0.45 0.02
N LEU A 352 -1.64 1.11 -0.15
CA LEU A 352 -1.57 2.58 -0.27
C LEU A 352 -2.25 3.08 -1.55
N GLN A 353 -2.09 2.38 -2.67
CA GLN A 353 -2.79 2.71 -3.92
C GLN A 353 -4.30 2.57 -3.71
N GLN A 354 -4.80 1.45 -3.18
CA GLN A 354 -6.23 1.23 -2.90
C GLN A 354 -6.80 2.16 -1.81
N SER A 355 -5.95 2.84 -1.04
CA SER A 355 -6.35 3.94 -0.12
C SER A 355 -6.28 5.33 -0.77
N GLY A 356 -5.91 5.43 -2.05
CA GLY A 356 -5.89 6.67 -2.81
C GLY A 356 -4.59 7.46 -2.76
N SER A 357 -3.45 6.84 -2.44
CA SER A 357 -2.15 7.51 -2.48
C SER A 357 -1.81 8.03 -3.89
N ARG A 358 -1.45 9.30 -3.97
CA ARG A 358 -0.90 9.97 -5.17
C ARG A 358 0.63 10.09 -5.13
N ALA A 359 1.26 9.62 -4.05
CA ALA A 359 2.69 9.74 -3.84
C ALA A 359 3.51 8.77 -4.69
N ARG A 360 4.72 9.20 -5.05
CA ARG A 360 5.72 8.35 -5.70
C ARG A 360 6.26 7.32 -4.73
N TYR A 361 6.05 6.04 -4.98
CA TYR A 361 6.51 4.99 -4.08
C TYR A 361 7.97 4.59 -4.35
N VAL A 362 8.75 4.45 -3.28
CA VAL A 362 10.11 3.89 -3.28
C VAL A 362 10.15 2.73 -2.30
N ALA A 363 10.24 1.53 -2.85
CA ALA A 363 10.49 0.30 -2.13
C ALA A 363 11.97 0.21 -1.75
N VAL A 364 12.29 -0.01 -0.47
CA VAL A 364 13.67 -0.17 -0.03
C VAL A 364 13.90 -1.58 0.50
N ALA A 365 14.92 -2.25 -0.05
CA ALA A 365 15.44 -3.51 0.45
C ALA A 365 16.81 -3.30 1.12
N TRP A 366 17.02 -3.91 2.28
CA TRP A 366 18.28 -3.87 3.02
C TRP A 366 18.62 -5.23 3.63
N TYR A 367 19.86 -5.42 4.07
CA TYR A 367 20.33 -6.74 4.52
C TYR A 367 19.97 -7.04 5.98
N GLY A 368 18.67 -7.19 6.25
CA GLY A 368 18.12 -7.48 7.58
C GLY A 368 17.91 -8.96 7.88
N ASN A 369 18.62 -9.86 7.18
CA ASN A 369 18.40 -11.30 7.26
C ASN A 369 19.69 -12.17 7.27
N GLU A 370 20.81 -11.66 7.79
CA GLU A 370 22.05 -12.45 7.87
C GLU A 370 21.93 -13.62 8.84
N SER A 371 21.31 -13.39 9.98
CA SER A 371 21.33 -14.31 11.12
C SER A 371 20.34 -15.46 11.03
N GLN A 372 19.76 -15.71 9.87
CA GLN A 372 18.76 -16.74 9.65
C GLN A 372 19.50 -18.06 9.44
N ILE A 373 19.51 -18.94 10.43
CA ILE A 373 20.02 -20.30 10.22
C ILE A 373 18.97 -21.11 9.47
N TRP A 374 19.20 -21.28 8.18
CA TRP A 374 18.39 -22.17 7.35
C TRP A 374 18.56 -23.65 7.73
N GLY A 375 17.46 -24.35 8.04
CA GLY A 375 17.15 -25.77 7.77
C GLY A 375 18.08 -26.95 8.18
N TRP A 376 19.38 -26.81 8.40
CA TRP A 376 20.30 -27.96 8.59
C TRP A 376 20.43 -28.41 10.06
N ILE A 377 19.91 -27.63 11.01
CA ILE A 377 19.80 -28.02 12.42
C ILE A 377 18.36 -28.49 12.67
N PRO A 378 18.11 -29.81 12.87
CA PRO A 378 16.75 -30.41 12.87
C PRO A 378 15.77 -29.88 13.92
N PHE A 379 16.23 -29.04 14.84
CA PHE A 379 15.48 -28.50 15.97
C PHE A 379 15.45 -26.96 16.00
N ALA A 380 16.04 -26.27 15.02
CA ALA A 380 16.21 -24.81 15.06
C ALA A 380 15.34 -24.01 14.08
N GLY A 381 14.47 -24.65 13.27
CA GLY A 381 13.34 -24.02 12.56
C GLY A 381 13.52 -22.58 12.05
N GLY A 382 14.58 -22.28 11.28
CA GLY A 382 14.78 -20.93 10.70
C GLY A 382 15.19 -19.84 11.68
N LYS A 383 15.76 -20.21 12.84
CA LYS A 383 16.02 -19.26 13.94
C LYS A 383 17.19 -18.31 13.72
N THR A 384 17.08 -17.23 14.49
CA THR A 384 17.98 -16.08 14.67
C THR A 384 18.87 -16.27 15.90
N PRO A 385 20.13 -16.69 15.76
CA PRO A 385 21.06 -16.79 16.87
C PRO A 385 21.95 -15.56 17.01
N ASP A 386 22.00 -14.70 16.00
CA ASP A 386 22.81 -13.48 15.99
C ASP A 386 22.00 -12.29 15.47
N TYR A 387 20.93 -11.93 16.19
CA TYR A 387 20.13 -10.75 15.87
C TYR A 387 20.98 -9.47 15.70
N TYR A 388 22.11 -9.40 16.43
CA TYR A 388 22.97 -8.25 16.56
C TYR A 388 23.64 -7.85 15.25
N SER A 389 24.10 -8.81 14.45
CA SER A 389 24.66 -8.53 13.11
C SER A 389 23.69 -7.73 12.23
N ASN A 390 22.37 -7.95 12.33
CA ASN A 390 21.39 -7.17 11.55
C ASN A 390 21.16 -5.76 12.11
N VAL A 391 21.40 -5.55 13.41
CA VAL A 391 21.41 -4.19 13.98
C VAL A 391 22.62 -3.42 13.44
N GLU A 392 23.78 -4.06 13.32
CA GLU A 392 24.95 -3.47 12.65
C GLU A 392 24.66 -3.14 11.19
N HIS A 393 24.03 -4.06 10.46
CA HIS A 393 23.61 -3.82 9.08
C HIS A 393 22.63 -2.67 8.97
N ALA A 394 21.72 -2.52 9.94
CA ALA A 394 20.79 -1.40 9.96
C ALA A 394 21.53 -0.07 10.08
N PHE A 395 22.54 0.01 10.95
CA PHE A 395 23.41 1.19 11.06
C PHE A 395 24.25 1.41 9.79
N ALA A 396 24.82 0.36 9.20
CA ALA A 396 25.61 0.44 7.97
C ALA A 396 24.78 0.95 6.77
N THR A 397 23.50 0.61 6.73
CA THR A 397 22.56 1.01 5.67
C THR A 397 22.17 2.49 5.73
N ALA A 398 22.31 3.14 6.88
CA ALA A 398 21.80 4.48 7.13
C ALA A 398 22.38 5.57 6.21
N LEU A 399 23.71 5.59 6.01
CA LEU A 399 24.37 6.55 5.12
C LEU A 399 24.03 6.29 3.64
N PRO A 400 24.11 5.04 3.12
CA PRO A 400 23.61 4.70 1.79
C PRO A 400 22.16 5.12 1.54
N LEU A 401 21.26 4.89 2.50
CA LEU A 401 19.88 5.34 2.42
C LEU A 401 19.81 6.85 2.25
N LYS A 402 20.46 7.61 3.15
CA LYS A 402 20.50 9.07 3.08
C LYS A 402 21.00 9.54 1.71
N ASN A 403 22.11 8.98 1.22
CA ASN A 403 22.70 9.37 -0.05
C ASN A 403 21.78 9.07 -1.25
N ALA A 404 21.05 7.96 -1.23
CA ALA A 404 20.09 7.62 -2.26
C ALA A 404 18.89 8.60 -2.25
N LEU A 405 18.36 8.90 -1.07
CA LEU A 405 17.18 9.77 -0.91
C LEU A 405 17.46 11.25 -1.14
N ASP A 406 18.70 11.72 -0.99
CA ASP A 406 19.10 13.10 -1.30
C ASP A 406 18.96 13.47 -2.78
N ASN A 407 18.90 12.46 -3.67
CA ASN A 407 18.66 12.69 -5.09
C ASN A 407 17.16 12.79 -5.43
N LEU A 408 16.27 12.63 -4.44
CA LEU A 408 14.84 12.79 -4.60
C LEU A 408 14.40 14.21 -4.20
N GLY A 409 13.15 14.56 -4.50
CA GLY A 409 12.56 15.83 -4.06
C GLY A 409 12.57 15.98 -2.52
N ASN A 410 12.44 17.22 -2.02
CA ASN A 410 12.55 17.47 -0.59
C ASN A 410 11.35 16.97 0.25
N ASP A 411 10.18 16.79 -0.36
CA ASP A 411 8.98 16.32 0.33
C ASP A 411 8.89 14.79 0.31
N ARG A 412 9.35 14.19 1.42
CA ARG A 412 9.60 12.75 1.59
C ARG A 412 8.96 12.26 2.88
N VAL A 413 7.97 11.39 2.74
CA VAL A 413 7.42 10.60 3.84
C VAL A 413 8.19 9.29 3.89
N VAL A 414 8.83 8.99 5.01
CA VAL A 414 9.55 7.72 5.22
C VAL A 414 8.78 6.90 6.23
N ALA A 415 8.47 5.65 5.88
CA ALA A 415 7.87 4.66 6.76
C ALA A 415 8.83 3.48 6.93
N ALA A 416 8.98 2.98 8.16
CA ALA A 416 9.79 1.80 8.41
C ALA A 416 9.08 0.85 9.38
N HIS A 417 9.16 -0.44 9.09
CA HIS A 417 8.67 -1.51 9.97
C HIS A 417 9.80 -2.08 10.84
N SER A 418 9.49 -2.42 12.09
CA SER A 418 10.38 -3.20 12.96
C SER A 418 11.80 -2.62 13.05
N LEU A 419 12.84 -3.42 12.83
CA LEU A 419 14.25 -3.02 12.87
C LEU A 419 14.64 -2.01 11.78
N GLY A 420 13.85 -1.89 10.69
CA GLY A 420 14.05 -0.84 9.68
C GLY A 420 14.02 0.57 10.28
N ASN A 421 13.39 0.74 11.44
CA ASN A 421 13.39 2.00 12.19
C ASN A 421 14.79 2.39 12.73
N VAL A 422 15.71 1.45 12.94
CA VAL A 422 17.12 1.77 13.25
C VAL A 422 17.80 2.41 12.05
N VAL A 423 17.55 1.88 10.83
CA VAL A 423 18.10 2.44 9.58
C VAL A 423 17.68 3.90 9.43
N VAL A 424 16.38 4.17 9.54
CA VAL A 424 15.84 5.53 9.34
C VAL A 424 16.28 6.47 10.45
N SER A 425 16.24 6.02 11.71
CA SER A 425 16.63 6.86 12.85
C SER A 425 18.11 7.21 12.82
N SER A 426 18.97 6.26 12.44
CA SER A 426 20.40 6.50 12.19
C SER A 426 20.60 7.44 11.00
N ALA A 427 19.86 7.25 9.90
CA ALA A 427 19.96 8.12 8.72
C ALA A 427 19.63 9.57 9.05
N ILE A 428 18.59 9.81 9.85
CA ILE A 428 18.21 11.14 10.33
C ILE A 428 19.25 11.67 11.32
N LYS A 429 19.59 10.89 12.35
CA LYS A 429 20.40 11.34 13.48
C LYS A 429 21.87 11.54 13.14
N ASP A 430 22.46 10.57 12.44
CA ASP A 430 23.91 10.50 12.23
C ASP A 430 24.33 11.04 10.86
N HIS A 431 23.41 11.03 9.90
CA HIS A 431 23.70 11.41 8.51
C HIS A 431 22.87 12.60 8.01
N GLY A 432 21.95 13.12 8.83
CA GLY A 432 21.19 14.33 8.53
C GLY A 432 20.15 14.16 7.42
N LEU A 433 19.61 12.95 7.24
CA LEU A 433 18.46 12.73 6.36
C LEU A 433 17.29 13.62 6.79
N SER A 434 16.81 14.45 5.87
CA SER A 434 15.65 15.32 6.08
C SER A 434 14.40 14.68 5.46
N VAL A 435 13.36 14.54 6.28
CA VAL A 435 12.05 13.97 5.90
C VAL A 435 10.94 14.93 6.33
N SER A 436 9.84 14.96 5.58
CA SER A 436 8.65 15.74 5.98
C SER A 436 7.83 15.03 7.04
N THR A 437 7.74 13.69 6.94
CA THR A 437 7.10 12.83 7.94
C THR A 437 7.88 11.53 8.09
N TYR A 438 8.04 11.06 9.32
CA TYR A 438 8.57 9.73 9.65
C TYR A 438 7.48 8.91 10.34
N LEU A 439 7.10 7.78 9.74
CA LEU A 439 6.09 6.84 10.26
C LEU A 439 6.82 5.59 10.80
N MET A 440 6.70 5.35 12.09
CA MET A 440 7.42 4.27 12.77
C MET A 440 6.45 3.11 13.04
N LEU A 441 6.42 2.11 12.17
CA LEU A 441 5.49 0.98 12.25
C LEU A 441 6.11 -0.14 13.10
N ASN A 442 5.53 -0.43 14.27
CA ASN A 442 6.00 -1.45 15.20
C ASN A 442 7.52 -1.39 15.41
N ALA A 443 8.05 -0.22 15.78
CA ALA A 443 9.49 0.01 15.82
C ALA A 443 10.24 -0.86 16.84
N ALA A 444 11.12 -1.73 16.34
CA ALA A 444 12.00 -2.58 17.16
C ALA A 444 13.24 -1.79 17.63
N VAL A 445 13.00 -0.71 18.38
CA VAL A 445 14.03 0.20 18.88
C VAL A 445 13.76 0.48 20.35
N ALA A 446 14.79 0.48 21.18
CA ALA A 446 14.69 0.81 22.60
C ALA A 446 14.06 2.19 22.81
N GLY A 447 13.03 2.30 23.64
CA GLY A 447 12.37 3.59 23.95
C GLY A 447 13.32 4.65 24.51
N GLU A 448 14.32 4.21 25.28
CA GLU A 448 15.35 5.10 25.83
C GLU A 448 16.20 5.80 24.75
N ALA A 449 16.23 5.26 23.52
CA ALA A 449 16.95 5.86 22.40
C ALA A 449 16.38 7.21 21.98
N TYR A 450 15.07 7.37 22.00
CA TYR A 450 14.41 8.63 21.64
C TYR A 450 14.22 9.53 22.86
N ASN A 451 13.86 8.94 24.00
CA ASN A 451 13.64 9.65 25.24
C ASN A 451 14.32 8.92 26.40
N GLY A 452 15.42 9.48 26.90
CA GLY A 452 16.23 8.87 27.96
C GLY A 452 15.56 8.74 29.34
N ASN A 453 14.26 9.00 29.45
CA ASN A 453 13.46 8.78 30.67
C ASN A 453 12.60 7.51 30.62
N HIS A 454 12.75 6.67 29.59
CA HIS A 454 12.11 5.35 29.52
C HIS A 454 12.98 4.32 30.23
N ASP A 455 12.73 4.08 31.51
CA ASP A 455 13.43 3.05 32.26
C ASP A 455 12.45 1.93 32.64
N ALA A 456 12.65 0.75 32.04
CA ALA A 456 11.97 -0.50 32.37
C ALA A 456 12.96 -1.51 32.99
N VAL A 457 14.04 -1.04 33.63
CA VAL A 457 15.16 -1.82 34.19
C VAL A 457 14.67 -3.05 34.95
N ASN A 458 13.68 -2.92 35.82
CA ASN A 458 13.23 -4.04 36.65
C ASN A 458 12.63 -5.19 35.85
N VAL A 459 12.14 -4.92 34.63
CA VAL A 459 11.50 -5.90 33.76
C VAL A 459 12.28 -6.22 32.49
N MET A 460 13.36 -5.49 32.19
CA MET A 460 14.28 -5.69 31.06
C MET A 460 15.66 -6.18 31.46
N ARG A 461 16.07 -6.03 32.72
CA ARG A 461 17.33 -6.56 33.25
C ARG A 461 17.30 -8.09 33.33
N HIS A 462 18.41 -8.75 33.00
CA HIS A 462 18.57 -10.18 33.24
C HIS A 462 18.35 -10.52 34.75
N PRO A 463 17.54 -11.53 35.10
CA PRO A 463 17.19 -11.85 36.50
C PRO A 463 18.39 -12.10 37.42
N ASP A 464 19.45 -12.76 36.92
CA ASP A 464 20.67 -13.02 37.70
C ASP A 464 21.38 -11.75 38.18
N TRP A 465 21.11 -10.61 37.56
CA TRP A 465 21.64 -9.31 37.94
C TRP A 465 20.80 -8.59 39.00
N ASN A 466 19.76 -9.25 39.54
CA ASN A 466 18.95 -8.68 40.60
C ASN A 466 19.75 -8.40 41.88
N GLY A 467 19.64 -7.16 42.37
CA GLY A 467 20.32 -6.69 43.58
C GLY A 467 21.74 -6.17 43.37
N TYR A 468 22.36 -6.41 42.20
CA TYR A 468 23.64 -5.77 41.86
C TYR A 468 23.46 -4.28 41.61
N ASP A 469 24.44 -3.48 42.03
CA ASP A 469 24.52 -2.04 41.76
C ASP A 469 24.58 -1.78 40.25
N SER A 470 23.84 -0.78 39.76
CA SER A 470 23.73 -0.47 38.34
C SER A 470 25.06 -0.08 37.69
N ARG A 471 26.02 0.46 38.46
CA ARG A 471 27.37 0.75 37.98
C ARG A 471 28.16 -0.48 37.51
N LEU A 472 27.68 -1.68 37.83
CA LEU A 472 28.27 -2.95 37.41
C LEU A 472 27.71 -3.45 36.08
N TRP A 473 26.65 -2.84 35.54
CA TRP A 473 25.95 -3.32 34.34
C TRP A 473 26.57 -2.75 33.07
N ALA A 474 26.57 -3.53 31.98
CA ALA A 474 27.06 -3.07 30.68
C ALA A 474 26.35 -1.80 30.20
N SER A 475 25.01 -1.74 30.33
CA SER A 475 24.18 -0.59 29.95
C SER A 475 24.51 0.72 30.67
N TYR A 476 25.18 0.66 31.82
CA TYR A 476 25.61 1.83 32.61
C TYR A 476 27.13 2.00 32.68
N TRP A 477 27.91 1.16 31.98
CA TRP A 477 29.36 1.25 31.97
C TRP A 477 29.85 2.60 31.44
N HIS A 478 29.11 3.18 30.49
CA HIS A 478 29.36 4.50 29.94
C HIS A 478 29.38 5.62 31.00
N GLU A 479 28.62 5.48 32.09
CA GLU A 479 28.53 6.48 33.18
C GLU A 479 29.79 6.54 34.05
N LEU A 480 30.69 5.55 33.90
CA LEU A 480 31.99 5.60 34.57
C LEU A 480 32.91 6.67 33.95
N PHE A 481 32.62 7.12 32.74
CA PHE A 481 33.43 8.07 31.98
C PHE A 481 32.78 9.45 31.92
N PRO A 482 33.58 10.55 31.83
CA PRO A 482 33.02 11.88 31.60
C PRO A 482 32.43 12.01 30.19
N ASP A 483 31.50 12.95 29.98
CA ASP A 483 30.88 13.23 28.67
C ASP A 483 31.86 13.66 27.57
N THR A 484 33.07 14.05 27.96
CA THR A 484 34.18 14.34 27.04
C THR A 484 34.89 13.09 26.53
N ASP A 485 34.62 11.89 27.05
CA ASP A 485 35.23 10.62 26.64
C ASP A 485 34.30 9.85 25.68
N GLY A 486 34.83 9.28 24.60
CA GLY A 486 34.03 8.55 23.61
C GLY A 486 33.20 7.39 24.19
N ARG A 487 33.65 6.77 25.29
CA ARG A 487 32.95 5.66 25.94
C ARG A 487 31.64 6.11 26.59
N TYR A 488 31.49 7.41 26.87
CA TYR A 488 30.25 7.97 27.41
C TYR A 488 29.05 7.76 26.47
N ASP A 489 29.30 7.66 25.16
CA ASP A 489 28.26 7.46 24.14
C ASP A 489 27.91 5.98 23.91
N LEU A 490 28.52 5.03 24.64
CA LEU A 490 28.22 3.60 24.56
C LEU A 490 26.94 3.25 25.33
N THR A 491 25.83 3.83 24.90
CA THR A 491 24.51 3.63 25.52
C THR A 491 23.39 3.79 24.50
N TRP A 492 22.31 3.02 24.67
CA TRP A 492 21.07 3.26 23.95
C TRP A 492 20.42 4.57 24.38
N LYS A 493 20.63 5.01 25.61
CA LYS A 493 20.00 6.22 26.17
C LYS A 493 20.31 7.45 25.32
N LYS A 494 19.26 8.09 24.78
CA LYS A 494 19.32 9.26 23.90
C LYS A 494 20.07 9.05 22.57
N ARG A 495 20.31 7.81 22.14
CA ARG A 495 21.02 7.48 20.89
C ARG A 495 20.40 8.15 19.66
N PHE A 496 19.08 8.28 19.63
CA PHE A 496 18.29 8.95 18.58
C PHE A 496 17.54 10.18 19.11
N TYR A 497 18.03 10.80 20.19
CA TYR A 497 17.40 12.00 20.73
C TYR A 497 17.32 13.11 19.69
N GLY A 498 16.12 13.67 19.52
CA GLY A 498 15.80 14.69 18.53
C GLY A 498 15.24 14.15 17.22
N VAL A 499 15.24 12.82 16.99
CA VAL A 499 14.47 12.22 15.90
C VAL A 499 13.00 12.26 16.27
N THR A 500 12.17 12.84 15.39
CA THR A 500 10.72 12.96 15.57
C THR A 500 9.99 12.14 14.52
N GLY A 501 9.01 11.35 14.93
CA GLY A 501 8.15 10.56 14.06
C GLY A 501 6.81 10.26 14.71
N ILE A 502 5.89 9.70 13.92
CA ILE A 502 4.60 9.20 14.39
C ILE A 502 4.80 7.70 14.69
N ASN A 503 4.76 7.36 15.97
CA ASN A 503 4.88 5.98 16.43
C ASN A 503 3.55 5.24 16.26
N TYR A 504 3.52 4.26 15.38
CA TYR A 504 2.44 3.29 15.26
C TYR A 504 2.87 2.03 16.01
N TYR A 505 2.36 1.87 17.23
CA TYR A 505 2.69 0.75 18.11
C TYR A 505 1.49 -0.18 18.23
N SER A 506 1.69 -1.45 18.57
CA SER A 506 0.58 -2.34 18.95
C SER A 506 0.65 -2.67 20.44
N SER A 507 -0.45 -2.47 21.16
CA SER A 507 -0.56 -2.96 22.54
C SER A 507 -0.77 -4.48 22.64
N GLN A 508 -0.93 -5.14 21.50
CA GLN A 508 -1.12 -6.59 21.37
C GLN A 508 0.10 -7.27 20.72
N GLU A 509 1.23 -6.56 20.58
CA GLU A 509 2.49 -7.09 20.02
C GLU A 509 2.87 -8.45 20.64
N ASP A 510 3.23 -9.38 19.78
CA ASP A 510 3.83 -10.67 20.10
C ASP A 510 5.37 -10.56 20.10
N VAL A 511 5.97 -10.17 18.97
CA VAL A 511 7.45 -10.12 18.79
C VAL A 511 8.10 -9.08 19.71
N LEU A 512 7.48 -7.90 19.78
CA LEU A 512 7.97 -6.78 20.60
C LEU A 512 7.31 -6.71 21.97
N GLN A 513 6.56 -7.75 22.37
CA GLN A 513 5.84 -7.78 23.63
C GLN A 513 6.73 -7.36 24.82
N ASN A 514 6.19 -6.51 25.69
CA ASN A 514 6.90 -5.93 26.81
C ASN A 514 7.53 -6.98 27.74
N GLY A 515 8.66 -6.59 28.36
CA GLY A 515 9.30 -7.38 29.39
C GLY A 515 8.43 -7.49 30.65
N ASN A 516 8.53 -8.62 31.34
CA ASN A 516 7.82 -8.86 32.60
C ASN A 516 8.76 -9.21 33.77
N GLY A 517 10.08 -9.05 33.58
CA GLY A 517 11.11 -9.38 34.56
C GLY A 517 11.52 -10.85 34.61
N SER A 518 10.85 -11.74 33.87
CA SER A 518 11.33 -13.10 33.64
C SER A 518 12.13 -13.17 32.34
N LEU A 519 13.13 -14.06 32.29
CA LEU A 519 13.73 -14.45 31.01
C LEU A 519 12.66 -15.10 30.14
N PRO A 520 12.52 -14.69 28.86
CA PRO A 520 11.71 -15.43 27.91
C PRO A 520 12.26 -16.85 27.70
N ASP A 521 11.37 -17.76 27.33
CA ASP A 521 11.77 -19.11 26.92
C ASP A 521 12.64 -19.02 25.66
N VAL A 522 13.63 -19.91 25.56
CA VAL A 522 14.44 -20.09 24.35
C VAL A 522 13.77 -21.05 23.35
N SER A 523 12.62 -21.63 23.73
CA SER A 523 11.80 -22.51 22.91
C SER A 523 11.65 -21.99 21.48
N VAL A 524 11.65 -22.93 20.54
CA VAL A 524 11.64 -22.65 19.12
C VAL A 524 10.29 -22.35 18.50
N THR A 525 9.24 -22.47 19.28
CA THR A 525 7.87 -22.39 18.82
C THR A 525 7.15 -21.13 19.27
N ASP A 526 7.78 -20.29 20.09
CA ASP A 526 7.15 -19.11 20.67
C ASP A 526 7.89 -17.83 20.24
N PRO A 527 7.35 -17.06 19.29
CA PRO A 527 7.93 -15.78 18.87
C PRO A 527 7.68 -14.66 19.89
N THR A 528 6.88 -14.91 20.93
CA THR A 528 6.54 -13.88 21.90
C THR A 528 7.78 -13.37 22.63
N ARG A 529 7.84 -12.04 22.81
CA ARG A 529 8.96 -11.35 23.48
C ARG A 529 10.32 -11.65 22.85
N ALA A 530 10.39 -12.05 21.57
CA ALA A 530 11.64 -12.38 20.90
C ALA A 530 12.66 -11.24 20.99
N TRP A 531 12.24 -9.98 20.82
CA TRP A 531 13.12 -8.83 20.97
C TRP A 531 13.65 -8.68 22.40
N VAL A 532 12.79 -8.80 23.41
CA VAL A 532 13.19 -8.78 24.83
C VAL A 532 14.17 -9.92 25.13
N ASN A 533 14.00 -11.08 24.51
CA ASN A 533 14.88 -12.23 24.69
C ASN A 533 16.31 -11.93 24.22
N GLN A 534 16.44 -11.26 23.06
CA GLN A 534 17.75 -10.83 22.55
C GLN A 534 18.40 -9.83 23.53
N GLU A 535 17.67 -8.81 23.96
CA GLU A 535 18.20 -7.79 24.88
C GLU A 535 18.56 -8.34 26.27
N MET A 536 17.76 -9.27 26.81
CA MET A 536 18.05 -9.91 28.09
C MET A 536 19.21 -10.90 28.03
N ARG A 537 19.60 -11.42 26.84
CA ARG A 537 20.62 -12.46 26.71
C ARG A 537 21.94 -11.99 26.09
N LYS A 538 22.05 -10.71 25.70
CA LYS A 538 23.33 -10.12 25.28
C LYS A 538 24.45 -10.46 26.25
N GLY A 539 25.62 -10.83 25.73
CA GLY A 539 26.81 -11.19 26.51
C GLY A 539 26.70 -12.45 27.38
N THR A 540 25.69 -13.31 27.19
CA THR A 540 25.58 -14.60 27.91
C THR A 540 25.95 -15.78 27.00
N ASP A 541 26.52 -16.85 27.58
CA ASP A 541 26.94 -18.07 26.86
C ASP A 541 25.78 -18.90 26.29
N LEU A 542 24.53 -18.45 26.46
CA LEU A 542 23.32 -19.21 26.15
C LEU A 542 22.91 -19.00 24.68
N LEU A 543 23.78 -19.46 23.77
CA LEU A 543 23.54 -19.66 22.34
C LEU A 543 24.53 -20.72 21.79
N TRP A 544 24.66 -21.87 22.45
CA TRP A 544 25.49 -23.01 21.99
C TRP A 544 25.15 -23.58 20.59
N ILE A 545 24.10 -23.04 19.95
CA ILE A 545 23.60 -23.41 18.62
C ILE A 545 24.00 -22.43 17.51
N ALA A 546 24.66 -21.31 17.81
CA ALA A 546 25.38 -20.53 16.79
C ALA A 546 26.38 -19.51 17.36
N PRO A 547 27.26 -18.94 16.51
CA PRO A 547 28.24 -17.96 16.94
C PRO A 547 27.55 -16.62 17.24
N GLY A 548 27.04 -16.44 18.46
CA GLY A 548 26.82 -15.10 19.02
C GLY A 548 28.11 -14.64 19.68
N ASN A 549 28.47 -13.36 19.53
CA ASN A 549 29.61 -12.83 20.26
C ASN A 549 29.25 -12.68 21.74
N ALA A 550 29.92 -13.44 22.61
CA ALA A 550 29.73 -13.34 24.05
C ALA A 550 30.63 -12.23 24.58
N GLU A 551 30.23 -10.97 24.39
CA GLU A 551 30.91 -9.83 24.97
C GLU A 551 29.93 -8.88 25.66
N GLY A 552 30.41 -8.13 26.65
CA GLY A 552 29.58 -7.15 27.34
C GLY A 552 28.37 -7.77 28.09
N GLY A 553 27.24 -7.09 27.98
CA GLY A 553 25.92 -7.63 28.31
C GLY A 553 25.73 -8.07 29.77
N TRP A 554 25.20 -9.28 29.92
CA TRP A 554 24.78 -9.87 31.20
C TRP A 554 25.62 -11.10 31.60
N GLY A 555 26.68 -11.46 30.88
CA GLY A 555 27.64 -12.46 31.37
C GLY A 555 28.47 -11.88 32.51
N PHE A 556 28.96 -12.71 33.44
CA PHE A 556 29.83 -12.25 34.53
C PHE A 556 31.32 -12.48 34.18
N ASP A 557 32.18 -11.48 34.42
CA ASP A 557 33.63 -11.63 34.25
C ASP A 557 34.22 -12.46 35.41
N THR A 558 34.84 -13.58 35.04
CA THR A 558 35.53 -14.49 35.98
C THR A 558 36.66 -13.84 36.77
N TYR A 559 37.18 -12.68 36.33
CA TYR A 559 38.12 -11.86 37.11
C TYR A 559 37.59 -11.53 38.51
N TYR A 560 36.27 -11.38 38.65
CA TYR A 560 35.64 -11.04 39.92
C TYR A 560 35.18 -12.26 40.73
N SER A 561 35.42 -13.48 40.24
CA SER A 561 35.08 -14.70 40.96
C SER A 561 35.89 -14.86 42.25
N ILE A 562 35.29 -15.53 43.22
CA ILE A 562 35.90 -15.90 44.49
C ILE A 562 35.84 -17.40 44.71
N ASN A 563 36.80 -17.92 45.47
CA ASN A 563 36.79 -19.32 45.90
C ASN A 563 35.67 -19.53 46.92
N ASP A 564 34.85 -20.53 46.67
CA ASP A 564 33.80 -21.02 47.55
C ASP A 564 33.98 -22.53 47.75
N GLY A 565 34.77 -22.88 48.77
CA GLY A 565 35.25 -24.24 49.00
C GLY A 565 36.14 -24.74 47.85
N ASP A 566 35.79 -25.90 47.28
CA ASP A 566 36.45 -26.50 46.11
C ASP A 566 35.94 -25.94 44.77
N THR A 567 35.04 -24.95 44.80
CA THR A 567 34.47 -24.33 43.59
C THR A 567 34.81 -22.84 43.50
N SER A 568 34.61 -22.28 42.31
CA SER A 568 34.69 -20.83 42.07
C SER A 568 33.31 -20.32 41.70
N ARG A 569 32.91 -19.17 42.25
CA ARG A 569 31.65 -18.50 41.91
C ARG A 569 31.84 -17.01 41.76
N ILE A 570 30.92 -16.36 41.06
CA ILE A 570 30.88 -14.89 41.05
C ILE A 570 30.50 -14.34 42.43
N ARG A 571 30.97 -13.12 42.75
CA ARG A 571 30.60 -12.39 43.96
C ARG A 571 29.11 -12.07 43.97
N TYR A 572 28.43 -12.34 45.07
CA TYR A 572 27.04 -11.92 45.30
C TYR A 572 26.94 -10.39 45.45
N PRO A 573 25.73 -9.80 45.30
CA PRO A 573 25.56 -8.35 45.37
C PRO A 573 26.20 -7.68 46.60
N ALA A 574 26.01 -8.23 47.80
CA ALA A 574 26.56 -7.67 49.03
C ALA A 574 28.11 -7.68 49.07
N GLU A 575 28.75 -8.57 48.31
CA GLU A 575 30.21 -8.73 48.24
C GLU A 575 30.87 -7.78 47.22
N THR A 576 30.08 -7.00 46.46
CA THR A 576 30.57 -6.08 45.41
C THR A 576 30.80 -4.64 45.91
N THR A 577 30.42 -4.32 47.14
CA THR A 577 30.47 -2.97 47.72
C THR A 577 31.88 -2.34 47.72
N GLY A 578 32.94 -3.17 47.77
CA GLY A 578 34.33 -2.72 47.74
C GLY A 578 34.92 -2.48 46.35
N ILE A 579 34.22 -2.85 45.27
CA ILE A 579 34.70 -2.65 43.90
C ILE A 579 34.58 -1.17 43.55
N THR A 580 35.65 -0.52 43.12
CA THR A 580 35.68 0.91 42.77
C THR A 580 35.40 1.17 41.29
N ASN A 581 34.93 2.37 40.94
CA ASN A 581 34.71 2.75 39.54
C ASN A 581 36.01 2.69 38.71
N GLU A 582 37.16 3.03 39.30
CA GLU A 582 38.47 2.92 38.63
C GLU A 582 38.87 1.47 38.33
N GLN A 583 38.44 0.50 39.15
CA GLN A 583 38.60 -0.91 38.83
C GLN A 583 37.69 -1.32 37.66
N LEU A 584 36.42 -0.88 37.67
CA LEU A 584 35.43 -1.19 36.63
C LEU A 584 35.78 -0.63 35.25
N LYS A 585 36.50 0.49 35.19
CA LYS A 585 37.05 1.04 33.95
C LYS A 585 38.13 0.16 33.32
N ARG A 586 38.88 -0.60 34.13
CA ARG A 586 40.01 -1.43 33.67
C ARG A 586 39.61 -2.90 33.48
N ASN A 587 38.63 -3.37 34.26
CA ASN A 587 38.06 -4.71 34.19
C ASN A 587 36.56 -4.59 34.52
N SER A 588 35.68 -4.82 33.56
CA SER A 588 34.22 -4.79 33.77
C SER A 588 33.77 -5.94 34.67
N PHE A 589 32.71 -5.73 35.46
CA PHE A 589 32.11 -6.82 36.24
C PHE A 589 31.29 -7.78 35.36
N PHE A 590 30.66 -7.23 34.33
CA PHE A 590 30.10 -8.01 33.23
C PHE A 590 31.22 -8.55 32.31
N TYR A 591 30.88 -9.51 31.47
CA TYR A 591 31.80 -10.17 30.53
C TYR A 591 32.60 -9.15 29.74
N ARG A 592 33.89 -9.39 29.52
CA ARG A 592 34.72 -8.35 28.91
C ARG A 592 34.24 -8.05 27.49
N PHE A 593 34.39 -6.79 27.09
CA PHE A 593 34.43 -6.46 25.67
C PHE A 593 35.63 -7.15 25.03
N ASP A 594 35.46 -7.61 23.80
CA ASP A 594 36.52 -8.22 23.01
C ASP A 594 37.61 -7.19 22.66
N ASP A 595 37.20 -5.95 22.45
CA ASP A 595 38.08 -4.82 22.21
C ASP A 595 38.76 -4.37 23.50
N SER A 596 39.93 -4.94 23.77
CA SER A 596 40.74 -4.64 24.95
C SER A 596 41.08 -3.15 25.12
N GLU A 597 41.12 -2.40 24.03
CA GLU A 597 41.35 -0.96 23.91
C GLU A 597 40.36 -0.15 24.74
N LEU A 598 39.11 -0.62 24.88
CA LEU A 598 38.08 0.04 25.67
C LEU A 598 38.49 0.21 27.15
N TYR A 599 39.36 -0.67 27.66
CA TYR A 599 39.85 -0.67 29.04
C TYR A 599 41.17 0.11 29.23
N THR A 600 41.70 0.72 28.17
CA THR A 600 42.95 1.50 28.21
C THR A 600 42.67 3.00 28.03
N VAL A 601 43.76 3.78 27.93
CA VAL A 601 43.67 5.21 27.57
C VAL A 601 43.21 5.40 26.13
N ASP A 602 43.38 4.40 25.26
CA ASP A 602 43.01 4.48 23.85
C ASP A 602 41.51 4.29 23.62
N GLY A 603 40.78 3.79 24.63
CA GLY A 603 39.35 3.55 24.59
C GLY A 603 38.50 4.78 24.24
N ASP A 604 38.96 5.98 24.58
CA ASP A 604 38.32 7.25 24.16
C ASP A 604 38.30 7.39 22.64
N ALA A 605 39.48 7.34 22.01
CA ALA A 605 39.58 7.46 20.55
C ALA A 605 38.94 6.27 19.83
N PHE A 606 39.04 5.08 20.41
CA PHE A 606 38.50 3.84 19.85
C PHE A 606 36.96 3.86 19.76
N SER A 607 36.28 4.20 20.85
CA SER A 607 34.80 4.25 20.94
C SER A 607 34.15 5.39 20.14
N ARG A 608 34.92 6.41 19.71
CA ARG A 608 34.42 7.47 18.80
C ARG A 608 34.22 6.99 17.37
N GLN A 609 34.79 5.86 16.99
CA GLN A 609 34.63 5.32 15.65
C GLN A 609 33.17 4.83 15.50
N PRO A 610 32.39 5.37 14.54
CA PRO A 610 30.96 5.03 14.43
C PRO A 610 30.70 3.53 14.26
N ALA A 611 31.54 2.83 13.50
CA ALA A 611 31.44 1.38 13.30
C ALA A 611 31.57 0.62 14.63
N ILE A 612 32.59 0.94 15.43
CA ILE A 612 32.81 0.34 16.76
C ILE A 612 31.64 0.64 17.69
N ARG A 613 31.19 1.90 17.76
CA ARG A 613 30.06 2.28 18.61
C ARG A 613 28.78 1.54 18.23
N ASN A 614 28.47 1.46 16.94
CA ASN A 614 27.25 0.82 16.45
C ASN A 614 27.29 -0.70 16.66
N ARG A 615 28.46 -1.34 16.48
CA ARG A 615 28.72 -2.75 16.81
C ARG A 615 28.45 -3.02 18.29
N LEU A 616 29.12 -2.29 19.18
CA LEU A 616 28.96 -2.47 20.63
C LEU A 616 27.52 -2.21 21.11
N LEU A 617 26.78 -1.27 20.49
CA LEU A 617 25.36 -1.08 20.78
C LEU A 617 24.50 -2.28 20.33
N ALA A 618 24.89 -2.93 19.23
CA ALA A 618 24.19 -4.09 18.69
C ALA A 618 24.41 -5.33 19.55
N ASP A 619 25.65 -5.69 19.89
CA ASP A 619 25.99 -6.99 20.50
C ASP A 619 26.27 -6.92 22.02
N ALA A 620 26.83 -5.81 22.51
CA ALA A 620 27.42 -5.74 23.85
C ALA A 620 26.61 -4.91 24.86
N ILE A 621 25.79 -3.95 24.42
CA ILE A 621 25.05 -3.02 25.30
C ILE A 621 23.55 -3.34 25.28
N PRO A 622 22.99 -3.93 26.36
CA PRO A 622 21.56 -4.22 26.46
C PRO A 622 20.71 -2.94 26.56
N ALA A 623 19.55 -2.95 25.92
CA ALA A 623 18.48 -2.00 26.19
C ALA A 623 17.83 -2.28 27.55
N LEU A 624 17.51 -1.21 28.27
CA LEU A 624 16.82 -1.24 29.57
C LEU A 624 15.38 -0.73 29.50
N SER A 625 14.88 -0.50 28.30
CA SER A 625 13.53 -0.03 28.00
C SER A 625 12.80 -1.02 27.11
N HIS A 626 11.46 -0.93 27.06
CA HIS A 626 10.69 -1.67 26.06
C HIS A 626 10.93 -1.13 24.65
N ALA A 627 10.66 -1.96 23.65
CA ALA A 627 10.65 -1.51 22.27
C ALA A 627 9.54 -0.49 22.05
N VAL A 628 9.82 0.57 21.29
CA VAL A 628 8.84 1.63 20.97
C VAL A 628 7.60 1.06 20.25
N GLY A 629 7.74 -0.01 19.48
CA GLY A 629 6.65 -0.65 18.76
C GLY A 629 5.60 -1.35 19.62
N SER A 630 5.82 -1.54 20.91
CA SER A 630 4.86 -2.19 21.83
C SER A 630 4.31 -1.26 22.92
N THR A 631 4.64 0.03 22.86
CA THR A 631 4.19 1.01 23.86
C THR A 631 4.03 2.40 23.25
N ASP A 632 3.14 3.17 23.85
CA ASP A 632 3.00 4.61 23.63
C ASP A 632 4.11 5.45 24.27
N GLY A 633 5.22 4.84 24.75
CA GLY A 633 6.24 5.52 25.55
C GLY A 633 6.69 6.86 24.98
N ILE A 634 6.83 6.99 23.66
CA ILE A 634 7.24 8.25 23.00
C ILE A 634 6.06 9.07 22.44
N GLY A 635 4.85 8.81 22.91
CA GLY A 635 3.60 9.11 22.21
C GLY A 635 3.38 8.13 21.05
N GLY A 636 2.17 8.06 20.50
CA GLY A 636 1.89 7.22 19.34
C GLY A 636 0.41 6.94 19.11
N ILE A 637 0.15 6.13 18.10
CA ILE A 637 -1.16 5.64 17.68
C ILE A 637 -1.14 4.12 17.83
N ASN A 638 -2.13 3.57 18.54
CA ASN A 638 -2.23 2.13 18.74
C ASN A 638 -2.85 1.44 17.51
N LEU A 639 -2.11 0.54 16.88
CA LEU A 639 -2.52 -0.21 15.69
C LEU A 639 -3.77 -1.07 15.92
N VAL A 640 -3.98 -1.55 17.15
CA VAL A 640 -5.16 -2.33 17.52
C VAL A 640 -6.46 -1.55 17.25
N GLY A 641 -6.40 -0.21 17.32
CA GLY A 641 -7.55 0.66 17.02
C GLY A 641 -7.95 0.68 15.53
N PHE A 642 -7.12 0.14 14.64
CA PHE A 642 -7.40 0.10 13.19
C PHE A 642 -8.01 -1.22 12.71
N LYS A 643 -8.21 -2.21 13.61
CA LYS A 643 -8.97 -3.41 13.28
C LYS A 643 -10.36 -3.02 12.78
N ASN A 644 -10.72 -3.49 11.58
CA ASN A 644 -12.06 -3.27 11.08
C ASN A 644 -13.06 -4.15 11.82
N GLY A 645 -13.89 -3.55 12.67
CA GLY A 645 -14.91 -4.26 13.45
C GLY A 645 -16.08 -4.84 12.64
N LEU A 646 -16.10 -4.67 11.31
CA LEU A 646 -17.07 -5.32 10.42
C LEU A 646 -16.73 -6.78 10.10
N PHE A 647 -15.50 -7.22 10.41
CA PHE A 647 -15.03 -8.58 10.19
C PHE A 647 -14.55 -9.20 11.51
N GLU A 648 -14.61 -10.54 11.62
CA GLU A 648 -13.91 -11.25 12.69
C GLU A 648 -12.40 -11.17 12.41
N TRP A 649 -11.59 -10.85 13.42
CA TRP A 649 -10.14 -10.83 13.26
C TRP A 649 -9.61 -12.26 13.14
N PRO A 650 -8.75 -12.58 12.15
CA PRO A 650 -8.28 -13.93 11.94
C PRO A 650 -7.41 -14.44 13.10
N LYS A 651 -7.40 -15.76 13.29
CA LYS A 651 -6.70 -16.44 14.37
C LYS A 651 -5.39 -17.05 13.89
N THR A 652 -4.39 -16.21 13.63
CA THR A 652 -3.10 -16.64 13.05
C THR A 652 -2.30 -17.57 13.97
N ASP A 653 -2.40 -17.38 15.29
CA ASP A 653 -1.74 -18.19 16.33
C ASP A 653 -2.74 -18.81 17.33
N GLY A 654 -4.00 -18.90 16.92
CA GLY A 654 -5.11 -19.26 17.81
C GLY A 654 -5.63 -18.09 18.67
N THR A 655 -5.09 -16.88 18.52
CA THR A 655 -5.56 -15.65 19.17
C THR A 655 -6.10 -14.64 18.17
N GLU A 656 -6.98 -13.75 18.62
CA GLU A 656 -7.52 -12.64 17.80
C GLU A 656 -6.68 -11.36 17.99
N LEU A 657 -5.39 -11.48 18.28
CA LEU A 657 -4.49 -10.35 18.59
C LEU A 657 -3.92 -9.72 17.32
N TRP A 658 -3.58 -8.42 17.38
CA TRP A 658 -2.79 -7.76 16.34
C TRP A 658 -1.33 -8.10 16.53
N LEU A 659 -0.81 -8.96 15.65
CA LEU A 659 0.57 -9.45 15.66
C LEU A 659 1.49 -8.52 14.86
N HIS A 660 2.81 -8.71 15.05
CA HIS A 660 3.86 -7.81 14.59
C HIS A 660 3.82 -7.46 13.09
N SER A 661 3.42 -8.43 12.26
CA SER A 661 3.42 -8.34 10.79
C SER A 661 2.01 -8.23 10.20
N ASP A 662 0.96 -8.11 11.01
CA ASP A 662 -0.44 -8.10 10.53
C ASP A 662 -0.75 -6.93 9.61
N LEU A 663 0.02 -5.84 9.66
CA LEU A 663 -0.11 -4.73 8.72
C LEU A 663 0.10 -5.17 7.25
N LYS A 664 0.87 -6.26 7.03
CA LYS A 664 1.08 -6.92 5.73
C LYS A 664 0.29 -8.22 5.66
N LYS A 665 0.35 -9.09 6.67
CA LYS A 665 -0.23 -10.43 6.57
C LYS A 665 -1.76 -10.44 6.56
N VAL A 666 -2.40 -9.62 7.39
CA VAL A 666 -3.86 -9.64 7.48
C VAL A 666 -4.44 -8.87 6.30
N ALA A 667 -5.46 -9.45 5.69
CA ALA A 667 -6.12 -8.94 4.49
C ALA A 667 -6.53 -7.47 4.59
N TYR A 668 -6.42 -6.74 3.47
CA TYR A 668 -6.68 -5.31 3.41
C TYR A 668 -8.06 -4.89 3.95
N PRO A 669 -9.18 -5.60 3.70
CA PRO A 669 -10.47 -5.24 4.28
C PRO A 669 -10.49 -5.18 5.81
N LEU A 670 -9.61 -5.91 6.50
CA LEU A 670 -9.49 -5.87 7.95
C LEU A 670 -8.56 -4.76 8.46
N THR A 671 -7.66 -4.25 7.61
CA THR A 671 -6.59 -3.30 7.96
C THR A 671 -6.68 -1.94 7.27
N TYR A 672 -7.63 -1.72 6.35
CA TYR A 672 -7.70 -0.49 5.52
C TYR A 672 -7.70 0.81 6.32
N ASN A 673 -8.28 0.83 7.53
CA ASN A 673 -8.29 2.00 8.41
C ASN A 673 -6.88 2.48 8.76
N LEU A 674 -5.91 1.58 8.85
CA LEU A 674 -4.50 1.92 9.06
C LEU A 674 -3.96 2.69 7.85
N PHE A 675 -4.22 2.20 6.64
CA PHE A 675 -3.71 2.81 5.42
C PHE A 675 -4.38 4.16 5.15
N ASP A 676 -5.69 4.30 5.36
CA ASP A 676 -6.38 5.60 5.34
C ASP A 676 -5.75 6.59 6.33
N ASN A 677 -5.38 6.13 7.52
CA ASN A 677 -4.69 6.96 8.50
C ASN A 677 -3.27 7.35 8.07
N ILE A 678 -2.52 6.43 7.43
CA ILE A 678 -1.21 6.72 6.84
C ILE A 678 -1.33 7.76 5.72
N ILE A 679 -2.34 7.66 4.85
CA ILE A 679 -2.62 8.66 3.81
C ILE A 679 -2.83 10.03 4.43
N MET A 680 -3.64 10.11 5.50
CA MET A 680 -3.92 11.36 6.20
C MET A 680 -2.65 11.95 6.85
N ASN A 681 -1.92 11.16 7.64
CA ASN A 681 -0.75 11.63 8.38
C ASN A 681 0.47 11.91 7.49
N GLY A 682 0.59 11.20 6.37
CA GLY A 682 1.58 11.50 5.33
C GLY A 682 1.15 12.62 4.38
N SER A 683 -0.12 13.04 4.43
CA SER A 683 -0.77 13.93 3.44
C SER A 683 -0.48 13.45 2.02
N LEU A 684 -0.93 12.23 1.71
CA LEU A 684 -0.60 11.48 0.49
C LEU A 684 -1.69 11.53 -0.61
N LYS A 685 -2.80 12.25 -0.38
CA LYS A 685 -3.91 12.43 -1.32
C LYS A 685 -4.25 13.91 -1.50
#